data_AF-A0A9Q0JMW1-F1
#
_entry.id   AF-A0A9Q0JMW1-F1
#
_cell.length_a   1.000
_cell.length_b   1.000
_cell.length_c   1.000
_cell.angle_alpha   90.00
_cell.angle_beta   90.00
_cell.angle_gamma   90.00
#
_symmetry.space_group_name_H-M   'P 1'
#
loop_
_entity.id
_entity.type
_entity.pdbx_description
1 polymer ?
#
loop_
_entity_poly.entity_id
_entity_poly.type
_entity_poly.pdbx_seq_one_letter_code
_entity_poly.pdbx_strand_id
1 'polypeptide(L)'
;MASTTTTKEVIKELPGFIRVFSDGSVERLFGSPYVPPSLDSDTGVLSKDIVISQNPNISARLYLPEQAQTQPHRKLPILVYFHGGAFCLESAFSFLDHRYLTSIVTEAQVLAVSVEYRLAPEHPLPAAFEDCWDALQWVTSQKVNNGPEQESWISGHGDFGRLFIGGDSAGANIVHYIALLAGAEALHGDARILGGFLSHPFFWGSKPIGNEPSENHEKTLPALAWDIAYPSAPYGIDNPLINPVGPGAPALAGLGCSRLLVCVASKDQLRERGVWYHNLVKESGWTGELELFEVEGEDHAFHIFDTTTDNAKIMIKRLASFLTNQVVMDDMQDESCSGDFDMQLIGNFLSFASRGDRVGLNQMLRDGTSPNVQDYDKRTALHLAASEGHAPIVELLLHYKANLNLKDRWQRTPLTDARSYGHRDICRILEVNGGKDFLNDHPMTVRHEKDLVEMNFDISELNTQHSSTVEQGVFGESVKVKWRGTWVVKTVIKSQIYHPVKMILSAKDNTVLRELRHPNILQFLGSIVHGDEMILITEHLPKGNLEEILSKKVRLDIPTALRYALDIARGMNYLHGHKPSPIVHNNLDPRNLLQDEGGHLKIGEYWVQMLYEQIHPNQENCQRNNDSSKITGHLNDTKRDVRSFGYILYQMLEGRHLLNSMNFDNMHLKSFDFEPKFRTSRCPKRMQQLIENCTSKDPNKNPPFSSVIDILEEVSACFWRGACPVC
;
A
#
# COMPACT_ATOMS: atom_id res chain seq x y z
N MET A 1 66.82 -14.07 -9.19
CA MET A 1 65.86 -13.83 -10.29
C MET A 1 64.79 -12.91 -9.74
N ALA A 2 64.82 -11.63 -10.11
CA ALA A 2 63.77 -10.70 -9.72
C ALA A 2 62.52 -11.03 -10.55
N SER A 3 61.47 -11.50 -9.89
CA SER A 3 60.16 -11.70 -10.49
C SER A 3 59.64 -10.35 -10.98
N THR A 4 59.70 -10.10 -12.28
CA THR A 4 58.99 -9.01 -12.94
C THR A 4 57.49 -9.25 -12.72
N THR A 5 56.91 -8.59 -11.73
CA THR A 5 55.46 -8.44 -11.61
C THR A 5 54.99 -7.59 -12.78
N THR A 6 54.62 -8.25 -13.88
CA THR A 6 53.88 -7.63 -14.97
C THR A 6 52.63 -7.02 -14.38
N THR A 7 52.56 -5.69 -14.34
CA THR A 7 51.40 -4.95 -13.86
C THR A 7 50.27 -5.21 -14.85
N LYS A 8 49.26 -5.98 -14.44
CA LYS A 8 48.12 -6.28 -15.31
C LYS A 8 47.33 -5.00 -15.55
N GLU A 9 47.23 -4.60 -16.81
CA GLU A 9 46.47 -3.42 -17.22
C GLU A 9 44.99 -3.80 -17.39
N VAL A 10 44.08 -3.03 -16.79
CA VAL A 10 42.63 -3.22 -16.96
C VAL A 10 42.21 -2.63 -18.30
N ILE A 11 41.63 -3.45 -19.19
CA ILE A 11 41.17 -3.04 -20.52
C ILE A 11 39.67 -2.79 -20.59
N LYS A 12 38.88 -3.47 -19.74
CA LYS A 12 37.45 -3.23 -19.55
C LYS A 12 37.10 -3.41 -18.08
N GLU A 13 36.17 -2.60 -17.57
CA GLU A 13 35.71 -2.67 -16.19
C GLU A 13 34.23 -2.32 -16.11
N LEU A 14 33.49 -3.12 -15.35
CA LEU A 14 32.20 -2.73 -14.79
C LEU A 14 32.46 -2.40 -13.30
N PRO A 15 32.45 -1.11 -12.91
CA PRO A 15 32.94 -0.68 -11.61
C PRO A 15 32.26 -1.41 -10.44
N GLY A 16 33.05 -2.07 -9.59
CA GLY A 16 32.57 -2.82 -8.42
C GLY A 16 32.11 -4.26 -8.71
N PHE A 17 32.10 -4.69 -9.98
CA PHE A 17 31.54 -5.98 -10.38
C PHE A 17 32.56 -6.90 -11.07
N ILE A 18 33.20 -6.44 -12.15
CA ILE A 18 34.11 -7.26 -12.96
C ILE A 18 35.20 -6.40 -13.61
N ARG A 19 36.43 -6.93 -13.66
CA ARG A 19 37.57 -6.37 -14.39
C ARG A 19 38.13 -7.37 -15.38
N VAL A 20 38.42 -6.89 -16.58
CA VAL A 20 39.06 -7.66 -17.65
C VAL A 20 40.44 -7.06 -17.90
N PHE A 21 41.47 -7.91 -17.83
CA PHE A 21 42.86 -7.48 -17.99
C PHE A 21 43.38 -7.73 -19.40
N SER A 22 44.43 -7.01 -19.78
CA SER A 22 45.08 -7.10 -21.09
C SER A 22 45.67 -8.49 -21.42
N ASP A 23 45.92 -9.33 -20.41
CA ASP A 23 46.36 -10.72 -20.56
C ASP A 23 45.19 -11.71 -20.77
N GLY A 24 43.95 -11.21 -20.83
CA GLY A 24 42.73 -12.01 -20.96
C GLY A 24 42.21 -12.59 -19.64
N SER A 25 42.90 -12.37 -18.52
CA SER A 25 42.38 -12.78 -17.21
C SER A 25 41.22 -11.90 -16.76
N VAL A 26 40.32 -12.49 -15.98
CA VAL A 26 39.09 -11.85 -15.49
C VAL A 26 39.08 -11.92 -13.97
N GLU A 27 38.79 -10.79 -13.32
CA GLU A 27 38.55 -10.68 -11.88
C GLU A 27 37.09 -10.31 -11.65
N ARG A 28 36.32 -11.20 -11.00
CA ARG A 28 34.95 -10.94 -10.55
C ARG A 28 35.00 -10.46 -9.10
N LEU A 29 34.60 -9.20 -8.88
CA LEU A 29 34.62 -8.52 -7.58
C LEU A 29 33.30 -8.70 -6.82
N PHE A 30 32.23 -8.98 -7.56
CA PHE A 30 30.91 -9.27 -7.05
C PHE A 30 30.56 -10.73 -7.37
N GLY A 31 29.95 -11.41 -6.41
CA GLY A 31 29.52 -12.80 -6.54
C GLY A 31 29.10 -13.36 -5.19
N SER A 32 28.09 -14.21 -5.18
CA SER A 32 27.71 -14.96 -3.98
C SER A 32 28.45 -16.31 -3.88
N PRO A 33 28.67 -16.86 -2.66
CA PRO A 33 29.45 -18.07 -2.48
C PRO A 33 28.75 -19.29 -3.08
N TYR A 34 29.52 -20.26 -3.57
CA TYR A 34 28.99 -21.56 -4.01
C TYR A 34 28.30 -22.29 -2.85
N VAL A 35 27.15 -22.91 -3.15
CA VAL A 35 26.41 -23.79 -2.24
C VAL A 35 26.30 -25.17 -2.86
N PRO A 36 26.64 -26.26 -2.16
CA PRO A 36 26.44 -27.62 -2.68
C PRO A 36 24.95 -27.98 -2.73
N PRO A 37 24.54 -28.93 -3.60
CA PRO A 37 23.18 -29.44 -3.59
C PRO A 37 22.89 -30.13 -2.25
N SER A 38 21.70 -29.86 -1.71
CA SER A 38 21.33 -30.24 -0.35
C SER A 38 19.82 -30.50 -0.22
N LEU A 39 19.44 -31.10 0.90
CA LEU A 39 18.08 -31.03 1.43
C LEU A 39 18.00 -29.80 2.33
N ASP A 40 17.21 -28.81 1.93
CA ASP A 40 16.99 -27.59 2.70
C ASP A 40 16.18 -27.90 3.96
N SER A 41 16.70 -27.55 5.14
CA SER A 41 16.09 -27.91 6.42
C SER A 41 14.80 -27.16 6.73
N ASP A 42 14.64 -25.97 6.16
CA ASP A 42 13.57 -25.05 6.52
C ASP A 42 12.35 -25.27 5.62
N THR A 43 12.61 -25.59 4.35
CA THR A 43 11.58 -25.76 3.31
C THR A 43 11.36 -27.20 2.86
N GLY A 44 12.30 -28.11 3.18
CA GLY A 44 12.26 -29.50 2.73
C GLY A 44 12.55 -29.68 1.22
N VAL A 45 12.95 -28.63 0.51
CA VAL A 45 13.31 -28.71 -0.91
C VAL A 45 14.61 -29.48 -1.07
N LEU A 46 14.60 -30.46 -1.97
CA LEU A 46 15.78 -31.25 -2.32
C LEU A 46 16.38 -30.72 -3.63
N SER A 47 17.70 -30.54 -3.66
CA SER A 47 18.41 -30.12 -4.86
C SER A 47 19.46 -31.13 -5.30
N LYS A 48 19.75 -31.19 -6.61
CA LYS A 48 20.85 -31.98 -7.19
C LYS A 48 21.43 -31.30 -8.43
N ASP A 49 22.72 -31.48 -8.65
CA ASP A 49 23.41 -30.96 -9.82
C ASP A 49 23.47 -32.04 -10.91
N ILE A 50 23.27 -31.63 -12.15
CA ILE A 50 23.29 -32.50 -13.33
C ILE A 50 24.16 -31.90 -14.43
N VAL A 51 24.66 -32.76 -15.30
CA VAL A 51 25.32 -32.35 -16.54
C VAL A 51 24.37 -32.62 -17.70
N ILE A 52 24.09 -31.58 -18.48
CA ILE A 52 23.22 -31.59 -19.66
C ILE A 52 24.03 -31.93 -20.90
N SER A 53 25.19 -31.29 -21.07
CA SER A 53 26.11 -31.52 -22.18
C SER A 53 27.55 -31.43 -21.68
N GLN A 54 28.45 -32.22 -22.29
CA GLN A 54 29.89 -32.18 -22.02
C GLN A 54 30.64 -31.28 -23.01
N ASN A 55 30.03 -30.99 -24.17
CA ASN A 55 30.64 -30.14 -25.19
C ASN A 55 29.56 -29.38 -25.99
N PRO A 56 29.34 -28.09 -25.71
CA PRO A 56 29.91 -27.33 -24.60
C PRO A 56 29.49 -27.91 -23.24
N ASN A 57 30.26 -27.63 -22.19
CA ASN A 57 29.89 -28.06 -20.84
C ASN A 57 28.71 -27.23 -20.34
N ILE A 58 27.53 -27.84 -20.30
CA ILE A 58 26.28 -27.24 -19.81
C ILE A 58 25.81 -28.10 -18.63
N SER A 59 25.54 -27.45 -17.51
CA SER A 59 25.03 -28.09 -16.30
C SER A 59 23.78 -27.37 -15.80
N ALA A 60 23.10 -27.98 -14.83
CA ALA A 60 21.97 -27.34 -14.16
C ALA A 60 21.82 -27.84 -12.74
N ARG A 61 21.19 -27.04 -11.89
CA ARG A 61 20.68 -27.47 -10.58
C ARG A 61 19.20 -27.74 -10.68
N LEU A 62 18.81 -28.96 -10.34
CA LEU A 62 17.42 -29.37 -10.22
C LEU A 62 16.93 -29.17 -8.78
N TYR A 63 15.67 -28.76 -8.65
CA TYR A 63 14.99 -28.59 -7.37
C TYR A 63 13.67 -29.36 -7.36
N LEU A 64 13.42 -30.10 -6.28
CA LEU A 64 12.22 -30.91 -6.08
C LEU A 64 11.57 -30.57 -4.72
N PRO A 65 10.30 -30.14 -4.69
CA PRO A 65 9.63 -29.79 -3.44
C PRO A 65 9.35 -31.02 -2.57
N GLU A 66 9.29 -30.82 -1.25
CA GLU A 66 9.10 -31.88 -0.25
C GLU A 66 7.91 -32.81 -0.56
N GLN A 67 6.79 -32.23 -1.01
CA GLN A 67 5.58 -32.99 -1.32
C GLN A 67 5.77 -34.01 -2.45
N ALA A 68 6.62 -33.72 -3.44
CA ALA A 68 6.86 -34.64 -4.55
C ALA A 68 7.79 -35.80 -4.16
N GLN A 69 8.67 -35.60 -3.17
CA GLN A 69 9.52 -36.66 -2.63
C GLN A 69 8.69 -37.77 -1.97
N THR A 70 7.53 -37.43 -1.40
CA THR A 70 6.62 -38.40 -0.76
C THR A 70 5.52 -38.93 -1.70
N GLN A 71 5.36 -38.35 -2.90
CA GLN A 71 4.29 -38.67 -3.85
C GLN A 71 4.84 -38.96 -5.26
N PRO A 72 5.27 -40.20 -5.54
CA PRO A 72 6.02 -40.55 -6.76
C PRO A 72 5.26 -40.39 -8.09
N HIS A 73 3.93 -40.21 -8.07
CA HIS A 73 3.10 -40.02 -9.26
C HIS A 73 2.57 -38.59 -9.43
N ARG A 74 2.92 -37.67 -8.53
CA ARG A 74 2.45 -36.29 -8.62
C ARG A 74 3.18 -35.56 -9.75
N LYS A 75 2.39 -34.99 -10.66
CA LYS A 75 2.87 -34.14 -11.75
C LYS A 75 2.88 -32.66 -11.36
N LEU A 76 4.04 -32.03 -11.48
CA LEU A 76 4.31 -30.63 -11.13
C LEU A 76 4.55 -29.79 -12.39
N PRO A 77 4.21 -28.49 -12.39
CA PRO A 77 4.75 -27.58 -13.39
C PRO A 77 6.28 -27.69 -13.46
N ILE A 78 6.84 -27.42 -14.64
CA ILE A 78 8.29 -27.38 -14.86
C ILE A 78 8.68 -25.93 -15.06
N LEU A 79 9.63 -25.42 -14.28
CA LEU A 79 10.26 -24.12 -14.50
C LEU A 79 11.69 -24.32 -14.97
N VAL A 80 12.02 -23.89 -16.18
CA VAL A 80 13.42 -23.74 -16.62
C VAL A 80 13.85 -22.30 -16.34
N TYR A 81 14.80 -22.13 -15.44
CA TYR A 81 15.24 -20.84 -14.93
C TYR A 81 16.62 -20.46 -15.46
N PHE A 82 16.77 -19.20 -15.83
CA PHE A 82 18.04 -18.59 -16.27
C PHE A 82 18.37 -17.43 -15.33
N HIS A 83 19.52 -17.51 -14.65
CA HIS A 83 19.93 -16.49 -13.69
C HIS A 83 20.36 -15.19 -14.36
N GLY A 84 20.43 -14.11 -13.58
CA GLY A 84 20.91 -12.81 -14.01
C GLY A 84 22.43 -12.64 -13.96
N GLY A 85 22.89 -11.49 -13.46
CA GLY A 85 24.32 -11.18 -13.35
C GLY A 85 24.93 -10.60 -14.64
N ALA A 86 24.13 -9.92 -15.46
CA ALA A 86 24.58 -9.22 -16.66
C ALA A 86 25.42 -10.10 -17.63
N PHE A 87 25.08 -11.40 -17.74
CA PHE A 87 25.79 -12.43 -18.50
C PHE A 87 27.23 -12.76 -18.04
N CYS A 88 27.72 -12.08 -16.99
CA CYS A 88 29.13 -12.13 -16.59
C CYS A 88 29.34 -12.60 -15.14
N LEU A 89 28.29 -12.64 -14.32
CA LEU A 89 28.34 -12.85 -12.87
C LEU A 89 27.30 -13.88 -12.40
N GLU A 90 27.40 -14.25 -11.12
CA GLU A 90 26.57 -15.25 -10.44
C GLU A 90 26.61 -16.63 -11.12
N SER A 91 25.79 -17.56 -10.64
CA SER A 91 25.80 -18.97 -11.03
C SER A 91 24.52 -19.63 -10.52
N ALA A 92 23.97 -20.60 -11.24
CA ALA A 92 22.91 -21.48 -10.75
C ALA A 92 23.29 -22.24 -9.46
N PHE A 93 24.58 -22.29 -9.12
CA PHE A 93 25.11 -22.91 -7.90
C PHE A 93 25.45 -21.91 -6.78
N SER A 94 25.17 -20.63 -7.02
CA SER A 94 25.43 -19.53 -6.09
C SER A 94 24.45 -19.55 -4.90
N PHE A 95 24.82 -18.92 -3.79
CA PHE A 95 23.98 -18.83 -2.60
C PHE A 95 22.70 -18.03 -2.85
N LEU A 96 22.78 -16.93 -3.59
CA LEU A 96 21.63 -16.07 -3.85
C LEU A 96 20.61 -16.78 -4.75
N ASP A 97 21.07 -17.34 -5.88
CA ASP A 97 20.22 -18.11 -6.79
C ASP A 97 19.62 -19.33 -6.10
N HIS A 98 20.43 -20.06 -5.31
CA HIS A 98 19.94 -21.21 -4.59
C HIS A 98 18.83 -20.87 -3.60
N ARG A 99 19.00 -19.82 -2.80
CA ARG A 99 18.00 -19.36 -1.83
C ARG A 99 16.72 -18.87 -2.51
N TYR A 100 16.85 -18.14 -3.62
CA TYR A 100 15.72 -17.64 -4.38
C TYR A 100 14.91 -18.78 -5.03
N LEU A 101 15.57 -19.73 -5.70
CA LEU A 101 14.90 -20.86 -6.34
C LEU A 101 14.25 -21.79 -5.32
N THR A 102 14.88 -22.02 -4.17
CA THR A 102 14.24 -22.74 -3.05
C THR A 102 12.94 -22.06 -2.62
N SER A 103 12.91 -20.72 -2.57
CA SER A 103 11.71 -19.96 -2.22
C SER A 103 10.59 -20.12 -3.26
N ILE A 104 10.91 -20.02 -4.56
CA ILE A 104 9.92 -20.24 -5.64
C ILE A 104 9.42 -21.68 -5.63
N VAL A 105 10.31 -22.66 -5.52
CA VAL A 105 9.97 -24.09 -5.54
C VAL A 105 9.03 -24.44 -4.39
N THR A 106 9.26 -23.86 -3.22
CA THR A 106 8.42 -24.03 -2.05
C THR A 106 7.05 -23.39 -2.25
N GLU A 107 6.99 -22.13 -2.68
CA GLU A 107 5.74 -21.39 -2.81
C GLU A 107 4.88 -21.94 -3.97
N ALA A 108 5.49 -22.20 -5.13
CA ALA A 108 4.79 -22.62 -6.34
C ALA A 108 4.60 -24.14 -6.46
N GLN A 109 5.27 -24.94 -5.61
CA GLN A 109 5.29 -26.40 -5.73
C GLN A 109 5.65 -26.85 -7.16
N VAL A 110 6.75 -26.31 -7.68
CA VAL A 110 7.24 -26.48 -9.06
C VAL A 110 8.52 -27.32 -9.08
N LEU A 111 8.72 -28.12 -10.14
CA LEU A 111 10.02 -28.71 -10.43
C LEU A 111 10.86 -27.68 -11.18
N ALA A 112 11.95 -27.20 -10.59
CA ALA A 112 12.79 -26.17 -11.22
C ALA A 112 14.09 -26.75 -11.77
N VAL A 113 14.53 -26.23 -12.91
CA VAL A 113 15.78 -26.50 -13.60
C VAL A 113 16.53 -25.17 -13.75
N SER A 114 17.44 -24.87 -12.83
CA SER A 114 18.27 -23.66 -12.90
C SER A 114 19.51 -23.93 -13.74
N VAL A 115 19.62 -23.30 -14.91
CA VAL A 115 20.65 -23.60 -15.91
C VAL A 115 21.94 -22.84 -15.59
N GLU A 116 23.06 -23.58 -15.54
CA GLU A 116 24.40 -23.02 -15.46
C GLU A 116 24.93 -22.85 -16.88
N TYR A 117 24.81 -21.64 -17.42
CA TYR A 117 25.31 -21.29 -18.75
C TYR A 117 26.71 -20.67 -18.67
N ARG A 118 27.46 -20.70 -19.77
CA ARG A 118 28.80 -20.13 -19.82
C ARG A 118 28.77 -18.60 -19.74
N LEU A 119 29.61 -18.04 -18.87
CA LEU A 119 29.70 -16.59 -18.63
C LEU A 119 30.66 -15.90 -19.61
N ALA A 120 30.31 -14.66 -19.94
CA ALA A 120 31.22 -13.72 -20.57
C ALA A 120 32.18 -13.11 -19.52
N PRO A 121 33.35 -12.58 -19.94
CA PRO A 121 33.87 -12.51 -21.31
C PRO A 121 34.64 -13.76 -21.77
N GLU A 122 34.85 -14.78 -20.93
CA GLU A 122 35.52 -16.04 -21.30
C GLU A 122 34.78 -16.75 -22.44
N HIS A 123 33.46 -16.67 -22.42
CA HIS A 123 32.57 -17.12 -23.48
C HIS A 123 31.62 -15.96 -23.88
N PRO A 124 32.03 -15.10 -24.82
CA PRO A 124 31.19 -13.99 -25.26
C PRO A 124 29.85 -14.46 -25.82
N LEU A 125 28.83 -13.60 -25.74
CA LEU A 125 27.54 -13.85 -26.37
C LEU A 125 27.71 -14.11 -27.89
N PRO A 126 26.88 -14.98 -28.50
CA PRO A 126 25.62 -15.54 -27.99
C PRO A 126 25.74 -16.84 -27.17
N ALA A 127 26.93 -17.25 -26.71
CA ALA A 127 27.14 -18.55 -26.05
C ALA A 127 26.12 -18.89 -24.93
N ALA A 128 25.79 -17.93 -24.05
CA ALA A 128 24.81 -18.13 -23.00
C ALA A 128 23.38 -18.39 -23.52
N PHE A 129 22.99 -17.77 -24.64
CA PHE A 129 21.69 -18.00 -25.27
C PHE A 129 21.62 -19.39 -25.90
N GLU A 130 22.71 -19.82 -26.56
CA GLU A 130 22.84 -21.16 -27.13
C GLU A 130 22.79 -22.24 -26.04
N ASP A 131 23.53 -22.06 -24.95
CA ASP A 131 23.55 -22.98 -23.81
C ASP A 131 22.16 -23.15 -23.18
N CYS A 132 21.43 -22.04 -23.00
CA CYS A 132 20.10 -22.06 -22.43
C CYS A 132 19.05 -22.67 -23.39
N TRP A 133 19.20 -22.48 -24.69
CA TRP A 133 18.36 -23.15 -25.70
C TRP A 133 18.60 -24.66 -25.71
N ASP A 134 19.86 -25.09 -25.72
CA ASP A 134 20.24 -26.51 -25.62
C ASP A 134 19.73 -27.14 -24.32
N ALA A 135 19.81 -26.42 -23.20
CA ALA A 135 19.25 -26.87 -21.93
C ALA A 135 17.72 -27.05 -21.98
N LEU A 136 16.98 -26.11 -22.59
CA LEU A 136 15.53 -26.24 -22.76
C LEU A 136 15.17 -27.43 -23.68
N GLN A 137 15.92 -27.61 -24.78
CA GLN A 137 15.75 -28.74 -25.68
C GLN A 137 16.02 -30.07 -24.96
N TRP A 138 17.07 -30.12 -24.13
CA TRP A 138 17.35 -31.28 -23.29
C TRP A 138 16.23 -31.55 -22.28
N VAL A 139 15.70 -30.53 -21.58
CA VAL A 139 14.57 -30.69 -20.65
C VAL A 139 13.35 -31.27 -21.37
N THR A 140 12.97 -30.71 -22.53
CA THR A 140 11.79 -31.16 -23.29
C THR A 140 11.97 -32.56 -23.90
N SER A 141 13.20 -32.96 -24.23
CA SER A 141 13.51 -34.31 -24.70
C SER A 141 13.15 -35.39 -23.67
N GLN A 142 13.15 -35.06 -22.37
CA GLN A 142 12.81 -35.97 -21.28
C GLN A 142 11.36 -36.48 -21.35
N LYS A 143 10.49 -35.81 -22.11
CA LYS A 143 9.10 -36.24 -22.36
C LYS A 143 9.01 -37.55 -23.16
N VAL A 144 9.95 -37.77 -24.08
CA VAL A 144 9.95 -38.89 -25.03
C VAL A 144 11.16 -39.82 -24.88
N ASN A 145 12.18 -39.39 -24.14
CA ASN A 145 13.38 -40.19 -23.90
C ASN A 145 13.07 -41.37 -22.95
N ASN A 146 13.38 -42.58 -23.41
CA ASN A 146 13.29 -43.84 -22.62
C ASN A 146 14.68 -44.49 -22.45
N GLY A 147 15.75 -43.76 -22.76
CA GLY A 147 17.14 -44.22 -22.68
C GLY A 147 17.80 -43.98 -21.32
N PRO A 148 19.08 -44.36 -21.17
CA PRO A 148 19.85 -44.18 -19.94
C PRO A 148 20.12 -42.71 -19.57
N GLU A 149 19.93 -41.79 -20.52
CA GLU A 149 20.05 -40.33 -20.32
C GLU A 149 18.75 -39.69 -19.80
N GLN A 150 17.73 -40.50 -19.49
CA GLN A 150 16.48 -40.02 -18.91
C GLN A 150 16.71 -39.50 -17.48
N GLU A 151 16.36 -38.25 -17.24
CA GLU A 151 16.39 -37.68 -15.90
C GLU A 151 15.11 -38.03 -15.14
N SER A 152 15.25 -38.83 -14.09
CA SER A 152 14.15 -39.40 -13.31
C SER A 152 13.18 -38.38 -12.69
N TRP A 153 13.66 -37.23 -12.23
CA TRP A 153 12.82 -36.19 -11.62
C TRP A 153 11.97 -35.50 -12.68
N ILE A 154 12.58 -35.12 -13.81
CA ILE A 154 11.88 -34.42 -14.90
C ILE A 154 10.86 -35.36 -15.55
N SER A 155 11.27 -36.57 -15.93
CA SER A 155 10.37 -37.57 -16.54
C SER A 155 9.29 -38.07 -15.57
N GLY A 156 9.65 -38.31 -14.31
CA GLY A 156 8.77 -38.83 -13.27
C GLY A 156 7.76 -37.80 -12.76
N HIS A 157 8.22 -36.60 -12.39
CA HIS A 157 7.40 -35.57 -11.76
C HIS A 157 7.01 -34.40 -12.68
N GLY A 158 7.72 -34.16 -13.78
CA GLY A 158 7.45 -33.02 -14.66
C GLY A 158 6.14 -33.17 -15.45
N ASP A 159 5.37 -32.09 -15.48
CA ASP A 159 4.20 -31.88 -16.34
C ASP A 159 4.57 -31.01 -17.54
N PHE A 160 4.84 -31.64 -18.68
CA PHE A 160 5.19 -30.95 -19.92
C PHE A 160 4.03 -30.14 -20.55
N GLY A 161 2.80 -30.27 -20.04
CA GLY A 161 1.70 -29.36 -20.40
C GLY A 161 1.75 -28.03 -19.65
N ARG A 162 2.54 -27.97 -18.57
CA ARG A 162 2.77 -26.79 -17.72
C ARG A 162 4.26 -26.48 -17.65
N LEU A 163 4.89 -26.32 -18.82
CA LEU A 163 6.27 -25.91 -18.98
C LEU A 163 6.38 -24.39 -18.99
N PHE A 164 7.17 -23.85 -18.08
CA PHE A 164 7.44 -22.42 -17.95
C PHE A 164 8.93 -22.16 -18.11
N ILE A 165 9.25 -20.97 -18.62
CA ILE A 165 10.60 -20.41 -18.62
C ILE A 165 10.62 -19.14 -17.76
N GLY A 166 11.73 -18.84 -17.10
CA GLY A 166 11.82 -17.68 -16.24
C GLY A 166 13.25 -17.21 -16.04
N GLY A 167 13.42 -15.93 -15.72
CA GLY A 167 14.73 -15.38 -15.45
C GLY A 167 14.67 -13.97 -14.92
N ASP A 168 15.78 -13.53 -14.35
CA ASP A 168 15.98 -12.17 -13.83
C ASP A 168 17.07 -11.44 -14.62
N SER A 169 16.98 -10.11 -14.75
CA SER A 169 18.02 -9.30 -15.38
C SER A 169 18.42 -9.81 -16.77
N ALA A 170 19.69 -10.18 -16.97
CA ALA A 170 20.18 -10.83 -18.19
C ALA A 170 19.50 -12.17 -18.52
N GLY A 171 19.13 -12.95 -17.50
CA GLY A 171 18.34 -14.17 -17.66
C GLY A 171 16.95 -13.90 -18.23
N ALA A 172 16.34 -12.76 -17.93
CA ALA A 172 15.08 -12.35 -18.55
C ALA A 172 15.25 -12.00 -20.05
N ASN A 173 16.42 -11.52 -20.49
CA ASN A 173 16.71 -11.38 -21.92
C ASN A 173 16.81 -12.76 -22.59
N ILE A 174 17.41 -13.75 -21.92
CA ILE A 174 17.47 -15.13 -22.39
C ILE A 174 16.06 -15.70 -22.55
N VAL A 175 15.17 -15.49 -21.56
CA VAL A 175 13.75 -15.86 -21.66
C VAL A 175 13.08 -15.27 -22.91
N HIS A 176 13.26 -13.98 -23.15
CA HIS A 176 12.71 -13.30 -24.33
C HIS A 176 13.18 -13.97 -25.63
N TYR A 177 14.49 -14.17 -25.77
CA TYR A 177 15.07 -14.76 -26.98
C TYR A 177 14.61 -16.21 -27.19
N ILE A 178 14.61 -17.02 -26.14
CA ILE A 178 14.16 -18.41 -26.19
C ILE A 178 12.66 -18.51 -26.52
N ALA A 179 11.84 -17.60 -26.00
CA ALA A 179 10.42 -17.55 -26.36
C ALA A 179 10.22 -17.25 -27.86
N LEU A 180 11.03 -16.37 -28.44
CA LEU A 180 11.00 -16.11 -29.89
C LEU A 180 11.46 -17.34 -30.69
N LEU A 181 12.54 -18.01 -30.27
CA LEU A 181 13.00 -19.25 -30.91
C LEU A 181 11.94 -20.35 -30.85
N ALA A 182 11.30 -20.56 -29.71
CA ALA A 182 10.23 -21.54 -29.56
C ALA A 182 8.98 -21.24 -30.40
N GLY A 183 8.80 -19.99 -30.86
CA GLY A 183 7.76 -19.63 -31.82
C GLY A 183 8.11 -19.95 -33.27
N ALA A 184 9.40 -20.05 -33.58
CA ALA A 184 9.92 -20.37 -34.91
C ALA A 184 10.34 -21.83 -35.08
N GLU A 185 10.80 -22.47 -34.00
CA GLU A 185 11.37 -23.81 -33.95
C GLU A 185 10.61 -24.68 -32.95
N ALA A 186 10.34 -25.94 -33.33
CA ALA A 186 9.64 -26.88 -32.48
C ALA A 186 10.54 -27.41 -31.34
N LEU A 187 9.97 -27.49 -30.14
CA LEU A 187 10.61 -28.16 -29.01
C LEU A 187 10.44 -29.68 -29.11
N HIS A 188 11.36 -30.42 -28.47
CA HIS A 188 11.30 -31.88 -28.48
C HIS A 188 10.00 -32.42 -27.86
N GLY A 189 9.52 -33.53 -28.41
CA GLY A 189 8.32 -34.22 -27.93
C GLY A 189 7.04 -33.39 -28.06
N ASP A 190 6.98 -32.43 -28.99
CA ASP A 190 5.87 -31.49 -29.17
C ASP A 190 5.53 -30.73 -27.87
N ALA A 191 6.54 -30.47 -27.04
CA ALA A 191 6.39 -29.62 -25.87
C ALA A 191 6.08 -28.18 -26.30
N ARG A 192 5.35 -27.45 -25.46
CA ARG A 192 5.04 -26.03 -25.67
C ARG A 192 5.28 -25.27 -24.38
N ILE A 193 5.77 -24.05 -24.53
CA ILE A 193 5.95 -23.15 -23.39
C ILE A 193 4.57 -22.58 -23.04
N LEU A 194 4.07 -22.92 -21.86
CA LEU A 194 2.81 -22.39 -21.36
C LEU A 194 2.97 -20.90 -21.01
N GLY A 195 4.03 -20.54 -20.27
CA GLY A 195 4.29 -19.16 -19.92
C GLY A 195 5.76 -18.82 -19.71
N GLY A 196 6.09 -17.54 -19.82
CA GLY A 196 7.41 -16.98 -19.51
C GLY A 196 7.31 -15.85 -18.50
N PHE A 197 8.23 -15.74 -17.53
CA PHE A 197 8.35 -14.53 -16.72
C PHE A 197 9.71 -13.85 -16.90
N LEU A 198 9.70 -12.52 -16.95
CA LEU A 198 10.86 -11.65 -17.12
C LEU A 198 10.94 -10.72 -15.92
N SER A 199 11.79 -11.04 -14.96
CA SER A 199 12.03 -10.18 -13.80
C SER A 199 13.11 -9.15 -14.11
N HIS A 200 12.73 -7.88 -14.17
CA HIS A 200 13.65 -6.75 -14.36
C HIS A 200 14.53 -6.91 -15.62
N PRO A 201 13.94 -7.07 -16.81
CA PRO A 201 14.68 -7.45 -18.01
C PRO A 201 15.78 -6.43 -18.36
N PHE A 202 16.96 -6.95 -18.69
CA PHE A 202 18.15 -6.20 -19.04
C PHE A 202 18.12 -5.68 -20.49
N PHE A 203 16.99 -5.13 -20.93
CA PHE A 203 16.90 -4.53 -22.27
C PHE A 203 17.56 -3.15 -22.30
N TRP A 204 18.18 -2.81 -23.42
CA TRP A 204 18.81 -1.51 -23.63
C TRP A 204 18.81 -1.13 -25.11
N GLY A 205 19.32 0.05 -25.44
CA GLY A 205 19.47 0.50 -26.82
C GLY A 205 20.22 1.82 -26.92
N SER A 206 20.63 2.19 -28.13
CA SER A 206 21.41 3.42 -28.37
C SER A 206 20.60 4.69 -28.16
N LYS A 207 19.28 4.61 -28.35
CA LYS A 207 18.34 5.72 -28.13
C LYS A 207 17.81 5.68 -26.70
N PRO A 208 18.07 6.72 -25.88
CA PRO A 208 17.53 6.82 -24.53
C PRO A 208 16.00 6.86 -24.54
N ILE A 209 15.37 6.27 -23.52
CA ILE A 209 13.92 6.35 -23.29
C ILE A 209 13.62 6.79 -21.84
N GLY A 210 12.42 7.35 -21.62
CA GLY A 210 11.98 7.77 -20.29
C GLY A 210 12.97 8.74 -19.63
N ASN A 211 13.47 8.37 -18.46
CA ASN A 211 14.41 9.16 -17.66
C ASN A 211 15.89 8.75 -17.86
N GLU A 212 16.20 7.96 -18.90
CA GLU A 212 17.59 7.56 -19.19
C GLU A 212 18.47 8.77 -19.56
N PRO A 213 19.75 8.76 -19.15
CA PRO A 213 20.65 9.88 -19.40
C PRO A 213 20.93 10.05 -20.89
N SER A 214 20.73 11.26 -21.42
CA SER A 214 21.08 11.58 -22.81
C SER A 214 22.59 11.81 -23.03
N GLU A 215 23.31 12.24 -21.99
CA GLU A 215 24.75 12.44 -22.02
C GLU A 215 25.49 11.23 -21.43
N ASN A 216 26.59 10.81 -22.05
CA ASN A 216 27.37 9.63 -21.65
C ASN A 216 26.54 8.33 -21.54
N HIS A 217 25.49 8.19 -22.37
CA HIS A 217 24.63 7.00 -22.40
C HIS A 217 25.43 5.70 -22.62
N GLU A 218 26.50 5.79 -23.40
CA GLU A 218 27.44 4.71 -23.69
C GLU A 218 28.32 4.29 -22.50
N LYS A 219 28.36 5.10 -21.43
CA LYS A 219 29.11 4.81 -20.19
C LYS A 219 28.22 4.38 -19.03
N THR A 220 26.93 4.20 -19.27
CA THR A 220 26.00 3.66 -18.26
C THR A 220 26.35 2.21 -17.93
N LEU A 221 26.00 1.75 -16.72
CA LEU A 221 26.28 0.37 -16.31
C LEU A 221 25.73 -0.68 -17.30
N PRO A 222 24.49 -0.55 -17.84
CA PRO A 222 24.00 -1.50 -18.83
C PRO A 222 24.82 -1.53 -20.12
N ALA A 223 25.25 -0.36 -20.62
CA ALA A 223 26.05 -0.26 -21.84
C ALA A 223 27.46 -0.87 -21.67
N LEU A 224 28.12 -0.60 -20.53
CA LEU A 224 29.43 -1.18 -20.21
C LEU A 224 29.36 -2.70 -20.04
N ALA A 225 28.33 -3.19 -19.35
CA ALA A 225 28.12 -4.63 -19.19
C ALA A 225 27.86 -5.32 -20.53
N TRP A 226 27.08 -4.71 -21.44
CA TRP A 226 26.89 -5.24 -22.79
C TRP A 226 28.18 -5.29 -23.60
N ASP A 227 29.03 -4.25 -23.53
CA ASP A 227 30.32 -4.23 -24.22
C ASP A 227 31.31 -5.28 -23.68
N ILE A 228 31.22 -5.65 -22.41
CA ILE A 228 31.96 -6.79 -21.84
C ILE A 228 31.38 -8.11 -22.32
N ALA A 229 30.04 -8.24 -22.32
CA ALA A 229 29.34 -9.48 -22.65
C ALA A 229 29.41 -9.84 -24.14
N TYR A 230 29.27 -8.85 -25.03
CA TYR A 230 29.25 -9.02 -26.47
C TYR A 230 30.02 -7.92 -27.23
N PRO A 231 31.36 -7.86 -27.09
CA PRO A 231 32.18 -6.80 -27.68
C PRO A 231 32.10 -6.72 -29.22
N SER A 232 31.79 -7.84 -29.88
CA SER A 232 31.67 -7.96 -31.33
C SER A 232 30.22 -8.00 -31.82
N ALA A 233 29.26 -7.59 -31.00
CA ALA A 233 27.84 -7.63 -31.32
C ALA A 233 27.55 -6.93 -32.66
N PRO A 234 26.94 -7.62 -33.65
CA PRO A 234 26.37 -6.96 -34.81
C PRO A 234 25.39 -5.87 -34.36
N TYR A 235 25.49 -4.67 -34.94
CA TYR A 235 24.71 -3.48 -34.54
C TYR A 235 25.00 -2.96 -33.12
N GLY A 236 26.05 -3.45 -32.46
CA GLY A 236 26.49 -2.95 -31.15
C GLY A 236 25.42 -3.07 -30.07
N ILE A 237 25.10 -1.97 -29.40
CA ILE A 237 24.08 -1.91 -28.33
C ILE A 237 22.63 -2.01 -28.85
N ASP A 238 22.43 -1.92 -30.17
CA ASP A 238 21.13 -2.17 -30.80
C ASP A 238 20.99 -3.60 -31.32
N ASN A 239 21.88 -4.50 -30.93
CA ASN A 239 21.76 -5.91 -31.25
C ASN A 239 20.42 -6.49 -30.73
N PRO A 240 19.73 -7.35 -31.50
CA PRO A 240 18.45 -7.95 -31.09
C PRO A 240 18.44 -8.69 -29.75
N LEU A 241 19.59 -9.18 -29.27
CA LEU A 241 19.70 -9.89 -27.98
C LEU A 241 19.60 -8.96 -26.75
N ILE A 242 19.74 -7.64 -26.93
CA ILE A 242 19.54 -6.64 -25.88
C ILE A 242 18.48 -5.59 -26.25
N ASN A 243 18.27 -5.33 -27.53
CA ASN A 243 17.24 -4.42 -28.03
C ASN A 243 16.18 -5.24 -28.79
N PRO A 244 15.00 -5.50 -28.19
CA PRO A 244 13.97 -6.38 -28.77
C PRO A 244 13.32 -5.83 -30.05
N VAL A 245 13.63 -4.58 -30.42
CA VAL A 245 13.21 -3.95 -31.69
C VAL A 245 14.41 -3.40 -32.48
N GLY A 246 15.61 -3.93 -32.20
CA GLY A 246 16.84 -3.61 -32.91
C GLY A 246 16.83 -4.09 -34.37
N PRO A 247 17.82 -3.67 -35.18
CA PRO A 247 17.92 -4.10 -36.57
C PRO A 247 17.97 -5.63 -36.71
N GLY A 248 16.99 -6.18 -37.44
CA GLY A 248 16.89 -7.63 -37.66
C GLY A 248 16.22 -8.41 -36.51
N ALA A 249 15.66 -7.74 -35.50
CA ALA A 249 14.90 -8.41 -34.45
C ALA A 249 13.65 -9.13 -35.01
N PRO A 250 13.35 -10.38 -34.57
CA PRO A 250 12.12 -11.08 -34.93
C PRO A 250 10.86 -10.32 -34.47
N ALA A 251 9.74 -10.56 -35.13
CA ALA A 251 8.47 -9.95 -34.74
C ALA A 251 7.99 -10.51 -33.39
N LEU A 252 7.68 -9.62 -32.44
CA LEU A 252 7.19 -9.99 -31.09
C LEU A 252 5.85 -10.75 -31.12
N ALA A 253 5.06 -10.60 -32.19
CA ALA A 253 3.86 -11.43 -32.41
C ALA A 253 4.17 -12.93 -32.49
N GLY A 254 5.41 -13.30 -32.80
CA GLY A 254 5.89 -14.67 -32.91
C GLY A 254 6.39 -15.29 -31.60
N LEU A 255 6.19 -14.66 -30.43
CA LEU A 255 6.54 -15.28 -29.14
C LEU A 255 5.82 -16.63 -28.96
N GLY A 256 6.58 -17.71 -28.80
CA GLY A 256 6.14 -19.10 -28.71
C GLY A 256 5.58 -19.55 -27.36
N CYS A 257 5.17 -18.62 -26.51
CA CYS A 257 4.48 -18.90 -25.25
C CYS A 257 3.02 -18.40 -25.28
N SER A 258 2.19 -18.88 -24.34
CA SER A 258 0.78 -18.45 -24.24
C SER A 258 0.55 -17.38 -23.17
N ARG A 259 1.48 -17.23 -22.23
CA ARG A 259 1.42 -16.30 -21.10
C ARG A 259 2.77 -15.63 -20.90
N LEU A 260 2.78 -14.35 -20.56
CA LEU A 260 3.99 -13.58 -20.34
C LEU A 260 3.79 -12.62 -19.17
N LEU A 261 4.63 -12.73 -18.15
CA LEU A 261 4.65 -11.83 -17.00
C LEU A 261 5.95 -11.01 -17.04
N VAL A 262 5.83 -9.69 -17.08
CA VAL A 262 6.98 -8.77 -16.96
C VAL A 262 6.94 -8.14 -15.58
N CYS A 263 7.99 -8.33 -14.79
CA CYS A 263 8.12 -7.70 -13.48
C CYS A 263 9.13 -6.55 -13.52
N VAL A 264 8.81 -5.43 -12.88
CA VAL A 264 9.70 -4.25 -12.76
C VAL A 264 9.69 -3.72 -11.33
N ALA A 265 10.68 -2.92 -10.96
CA ALA A 265 10.71 -2.24 -9.66
C ALA A 265 10.88 -0.72 -9.83
N SER A 266 10.25 0.07 -8.96
CA SER A 266 10.08 1.51 -9.21
C SER A 266 11.39 2.32 -9.17
N LYS A 267 12.43 1.83 -8.47
CA LYS A 267 13.75 2.48 -8.42
C LYS A 267 14.78 1.86 -9.36
N ASP A 268 14.43 0.78 -10.05
CA ASP A 268 15.33 0.11 -10.99
C ASP A 268 15.63 1.00 -12.21
N GLN A 269 16.91 1.17 -12.55
CA GLN A 269 17.34 1.92 -13.74
C GLN A 269 16.77 1.32 -15.05
N LEU A 270 16.47 0.02 -15.07
CA LEU A 270 15.93 -0.71 -16.22
C LEU A 270 14.40 -0.74 -16.25
N ARG A 271 13.72 -0.13 -15.26
CA ARG A 271 12.26 -0.11 -15.15
C ARG A 271 11.58 0.34 -16.45
N GLU A 272 12.01 1.49 -16.98
CA GLU A 272 11.41 2.07 -18.20
C GLU A 272 11.55 1.12 -19.40
N ARG A 273 12.65 0.36 -19.49
CA ARG A 273 12.88 -0.63 -20.53
C ARG A 273 11.98 -1.85 -20.38
N GLY A 274 11.72 -2.30 -19.15
CA GLY A 274 10.76 -3.38 -18.88
C GLY A 274 9.33 -2.98 -19.23
N VAL A 275 8.88 -1.79 -18.81
CA VAL A 275 7.55 -1.26 -19.15
C VAL A 275 7.42 -1.03 -20.66
N TRP A 276 8.45 -0.50 -21.30
CA TRP A 276 8.51 -0.32 -22.75
C TRP A 276 8.40 -1.65 -23.49
N TYR A 277 9.14 -2.69 -23.09
CA TYR A 277 9.03 -4.02 -23.67
C TYR A 277 7.62 -4.61 -23.54
N HIS A 278 7.00 -4.51 -22.36
CA HIS A 278 5.62 -4.93 -22.16
C HIS A 278 4.68 -4.26 -23.17
N ASN A 279 4.80 -2.94 -23.35
CA ASN A 279 3.96 -2.22 -24.31
C ASN A 279 4.24 -2.63 -25.76
N LEU A 280 5.49 -2.87 -26.13
CA LEU A 280 5.85 -3.39 -27.44
C LEU A 280 5.21 -4.76 -27.73
N VAL A 281 5.21 -5.68 -26.77
CA VAL A 281 4.54 -6.98 -26.92
C VAL A 281 3.05 -6.79 -27.11
N LYS A 282 2.42 -5.94 -26.28
CA LYS A 282 0.99 -5.60 -26.38
C LYS A 282 0.59 -5.04 -27.74
N GLU A 283 1.42 -4.18 -28.31
CA GLU A 283 1.18 -3.52 -29.60
C GLU A 283 1.58 -4.38 -30.80
N SER A 284 2.36 -5.44 -30.60
CA SER A 284 2.86 -6.30 -31.68
C SER A 284 1.79 -7.16 -32.35
N GLY A 285 0.63 -7.34 -31.71
CA GLY A 285 -0.40 -8.30 -32.13
C GLY A 285 -0.21 -9.71 -31.58
N TRP A 286 0.70 -9.91 -30.62
CA TRP A 286 0.78 -11.16 -29.85
C TRP A 286 -0.53 -11.40 -29.09
N THR A 287 -1.07 -12.61 -29.18
CA THR A 287 -2.44 -12.94 -28.69
C THR A 287 -2.46 -13.69 -27.36
N GLY A 288 -1.32 -13.81 -26.69
CA GLY A 288 -1.24 -14.45 -25.36
C GLY A 288 -1.69 -13.54 -24.22
N GLU A 289 -1.71 -14.09 -23.01
CA GLU A 289 -1.96 -13.35 -21.78
C GLU A 289 -0.71 -12.56 -21.39
N LEU A 290 -0.81 -11.23 -21.32
CA LEU A 290 0.29 -10.35 -20.99
C LEU A 290 0.01 -9.63 -19.67
N GLU A 291 0.94 -9.71 -18.73
CA GLU A 291 0.85 -9.10 -17.42
C GLU A 291 2.08 -8.23 -17.14
N LEU A 292 1.86 -7.09 -16.46
CA LEU A 292 2.91 -6.23 -15.92
C LEU A 292 2.74 -6.17 -14.39
N PHE A 293 3.80 -6.47 -13.66
CA PHE A 293 3.81 -6.42 -12.21
C PHE A 293 4.92 -5.48 -11.73
N GLU A 294 4.56 -4.44 -10.99
CA GLU A 294 5.50 -3.45 -10.48
C GLU A 294 5.59 -3.51 -8.95
N VAL A 295 6.82 -3.52 -8.44
CA VAL A 295 7.10 -3.45 -7.00
C VAL A 295 7.64 -2.06 -6.64
N GLU A 296 6.88 -1.34 -5.81
CA GLU A 296 7.22 0.03 -5.40
C GLU A 296 8.31 0.05 -4.33
N GLY A 297 9.24 1.01 -4.45
CA GLY A 297 10.27 1.27 -3.46
C GLY A 297 11.52 0.41 -3.56
N GLU A 298 11.56 -0.55 -4.49
CA GLU A 298 12.64 -1.52 -4.65
C GLU A 298 13.55 -1.24 -5.84
N ASP A 299 14.78 -1.75 -5.77
CA ASP A 299 15.83 -1.61 -6.78
C ASP A 299 15.98 -2.90 -7.62
N HIS A 300 16.92 -2.90 -8.56
CA HIS A 300 17.19 -4.02 -9.47
C HIS A 300 17.46 -5.34 -8.72
N ALA A 301 16.78 -6.43 -9.13
CA ALA A 301 16.93 -7.78 -8.58
C ALA A 301 16.81 -7.90 -7.04
N PHE A 302 16.14 -6.96 -6.36
CA PHE A 302 15.99 -6.96 -4.89
C PHE A 302 15.50 -8.30 -4.31
N HIS A 303 14.60 -8.98 -5.04
CA HIS A 303 14.00 -10.26 -4.66
C HIS A 303 15.00 -11.42 -4.67
N ILE A 304 16.14 -11.27 -5.35
CA ILE A 304 17.26 -12.22 -5.34
C ILE A 304 18.18 -11.94 -4.16
N PHE A 305 18.49 -10.67 -3.89
CA PHE A 305 19.43 -10.27 -2.83
C PHE A 305 18.92 -10.56 -1.43
N ASP A 306 17.63 -10.32 -1.18
CA ASP A 306 17.01 -10.67 0.10
C ASP A 306 15.57 -11.15 -0.06
N THR A 307 15.42 -12.47 -0.12
CA THR A 307 14.11 -13.14 -0.19
C THR A 307 13.24 -12.97 1.06
N THR A 308 13.76 -12.39 2.15
CA THR A 308 13.02 -12.28 3.42
C THR A 308 12.21 -11.00 3.57
N THR A 309 12.46 -10.00 2.73
CA THR A 309 11.71 -8.74 2.76
C THR A 309 10.25 -8.98 2.34
N ASP A 310 9.34 -8.14 2.80
CA ASP A 310 7.92 -8.29 2.48
C ASP A 310 7.67 -8.11 0.98
N ASN A 311 8.35 -7.15 0.35
CA ASN A 311 8.30 -6.95 -1.10
C ASN A 311 8.85 -8.17 -1.87
N ALA A 312 9.93 -8.81 -1.39
CA ALA A 312 10.48 -9.99 -2.07
C ALA A 312 9.52 -11.17 -1.97
N LYS A 313 8.90 -11.37 -0.80
CA LYS A 313 7.83 -12.37 -0.61
C LYS A 313 6.63 -12.10 -1.51
N ILE A 314 6.21 -10.84 -1.65
CA ILE A 314 5.13 -10.45 -2.57
C ILE A 314 5.49 -10.83 -4.01
N MET A 315 6.71 -10.51 -4.46
CA MET A 315 7.16 -10.85 -5.80
C MET A 315 7.24 -12.37 -6.02
N ILE A 316 7.81 -13.13 -5.06
CA ILE A 316 7.88 -14.59 -5.11
C ILE A 316 6.47 -15.20 -5.17
N LYS A 317 5.53 -14.71 -4.37
CA LYS A 317 4.12 -15.14 -4.41
C LYS A 317 3.46 -14.87 -5.75
N ARG A 318 3.70 -13.69 -6.35
CA ARG A 318 3.17 -13.38 -7.67
C ARG A 318 3.71 -14.33 -8.74
N LEU A 319 5.02 -14.58 -8.73
CA LEU A 319 5.66 -15.54 -9.64
C LEU A 319 5.10 -16.96 -9.42
N ALA A 320 4.91 -17.38 -8.16
CA ALA A 320 4.33 -18.68 -7.85
C ALA A 320 2.89 -18.84 -8.34
N SER A 321 2.07 -17.81 -8.20
CA SER A 321 0.72 -17.75 -8.76
C SER A 321 0.74 -17.90 -10.28
N PHE A 322 1.63 -17.17 -10.96
CA PHE A 322 1.80 -17.26 -12.40
C PHE A 322 2.14 -18.71 -12.84
N LEU A 323 3.03 -19.40 -12.13
CA LEU A 323 3.45 -20.77 -12.45
C LEU A 323 2.39 -21.84 -12.20
N THR A 324 1.43 -21.59 -11.31
CA THR A 324 0.47 -22.61 -10.86
C THR A 324 -0.92 -22.48 -11.48
N ASN A 325 -1.20 -21.38 -12.21
CA ASN A 325 -2.55 -20.97 -12.58
C ASN A 325 -3.50 -20.93 -11.36
N GLN A 326 -2.96 -20.83 -10.14
CA GLN A 326 -3.77 -20.53 -8.99
C GLN A 326 -4.16 -19.07 -9.11
N VAL A 327 -5.45 -18.83 -9.33
CA VAL A 327 -6.08 -17.62 -8.82
C VAL A 327 -5.69 -17.60 -7.35
N VAL A 328 -4.82 -16.67 -7.00
CA VAL A 328 -4.46 -16.43 -5.62
C VAL A 328 -5.79 -16.15 -4.90
N MET A 329 -6.27 -17.15 -4.16
CA MET A 329 -7.10 -16.91 -3.01
C MET A 329 -6.18 -16.56 -1.83
N ASP A 330 -5.25 -15.61 -2.03
CA ASP A 330 -4.70 -14.83 -0.92
C ASP A 330 -5.52 -13.56 -0.78
N ASP A 331 -5.71 -13.24 0.49
CA ASP A 331 -5.88 -11.97 1.16
C ASP A 331 -5.06 -10.74 0.64
N MET A 332 -4.73 -10.62 -0.64
CA MET A 332 -4.44 -9.35 -1.31
C MET A 332 -4.92 -9.38 -2.77
N GLN A 333 -5.85 -8.48 -3.06
CA GLN A 333 -6.50 -8.24 -4.34
C GLN A 333 -5.48 -8.02 -5.48
N ASP A 334 -5.56 -8.84 -6.53
CA ASP A 334 -5.06 -8.47 -7.86
C ASP A 334 -6.20 -7.75 -8.59
N GLU A 335 -6.10 -6.42 -8.65
CA GLU A 335 -6.87 -5.60 -9.61
C GLU A 335 -6.06 -5.47 -10.91
N SER A 336 -6.39 -6.30 -11.91
CA SER A 336 -6.56 -5.89 -13.31
C SER A 336 -6.91 -7.12 -14.17
N CYS A 337 -8.16 -7.36 -14.57
CA CYS A 337 -8.89 -6.58 -15.56
C CYS A 337 -10.41 -6.66 -15.33
N SER A 338 -10.97 -5.67 -14.63
CA SER A 338 -12.30 -5.05 -14.88
C SER A 338 -12.63 -4.01 -13.77
N GLY A 339 -11.65 -3.16 -13.44
CA GLY A 339 -11.63 -2.38 -12.19
C GLY A 339 -12.58 -1.19 -12.04
N ASP A 340 -13.49 -0.94 -12.97
CA ASP A 340 -14.60 0.01 -12.72
C ASP A 340 -15.85 -0.70 -12.19
N PHE A 341 -15.99 -2.01 -12.38
CA PHE A 341 -17.19 -2.74 -11.97
C PHE A 341 -17.09 -3.33 -10.55
N ASP A 342 -15.93 -3.82 -10.08
CA ASP A 342 -15.86 -4.65 -8.87
C ASP A 342 -15.84 -3.87 -7.54
N MET A 343 -15.16 -2.73 -7.44
CA MET A 343 -15.20 -1.89 -6.23
C MET A 343 -16.49 -1.07 -6.11
N GLN A 344 -17.11 -0.72 -7.24
CA GLN A 344 -18.48 -0.21 -7.24
C GLN A 344 -19.47 -1.29 -6.82
N LEU A 345 -19.25 -2.55 -7.23
CA LEU A 345 -20.05 -3.69 -6.80
C LEU A 345 -19.93 -3.91 -5.29
N ILE A 346 -18.73 -3.96 -4.71
CA ILE A 346 -18.51 -4.09 -3.26
C ILE A 346 -19.11 -2.90 -2.50
N GLY A 347 -18.85 -1.67 -2.97
CA GLY A 347 -19.42 -0.46 -2.37
C GLY A 347 -20.95 -0.44 -2.39
N ASN A 348 -21.58 -0.80 -3.52
CA ASN A 348 -23.03 -0.92 -3.64
C ASN A 348 -23.58 -2.03 -2.75
N PHE A 349 -22.93 -3.20 -2.72
CA PHE A 349 -23.31 -4.34 -1.90
C PHE A 349 -23.31 -3.99 -0.42
N LEU A 350 -22.22 -3.40 0.07
CA LEU A 350 -22.09 -2.94 1.45
C LEU A 350 -23.05 -1.80 1.77
N SER A 351 -23.28 -0.90 0.82
CA SER A 351 -24.23 0.20 0.99
C SER A 351 -25.69 -0.28 1.06
N PHE A 352 -26.08 -1.29 0.29
CA PHE A 352 -27.40 -1.93 0.44
C PHE A 352 -27.57 -2.56 1.83
N ALA A 353 -26.53 -3.21 2.35
CA ALA A 353 -26.56 -3.76 3.70
C ALA A 353 -26.66 -2.68 4.79
N SER A 354 -25.91 -1.58 4.66
CA SER A 354 -25.94 -0.43 5.57
C SER A 354 -27.26 0.35 5.54
N ARG A 355 -27.99 0.36 4.42
CA ARG A 355 -29.29 1.05 4.27
C ARG A 355 -30.51 0.14 4.55
N GLY A 356 -30.28 -1.15 4.78
CA GLY A 356 -31.36 -2.11 4.96
C GLY A 356 -32.08 -2.53 3.67
N ASP A 357 -31.48 -2.29 2.50
CA ASP A 357 -32.08 -2.64 1.20
C ASP A 357 -31.95 -4.14 0.91
N ARG A 358 -32.97 -4.87 1.33
CA ARG A 358 -33.02 -6.33 1.19
C ARG A 358 -33.18 -6.79 -0.27
N VAL A 359 -33.78 -5.98 -1.13
CA VAL A 359 -34.07 -6.37 -2.52
C VAL A 359 -32.79 -6.25 -3.35
N GLY A 360 -32.10 -5.11 -3.26
CA GLY A 360 -30.82 -4.88 -3.93
C GLY A 360 -29.77 -5.90 -3.48
N LEU A 361 -29.66 -6.12 -2.16
CA LEU A 361 -28.68 -7.06 -1.61
C LEU A 361 -28.97 -8.52 -2.03
N ASN A 362 -30.24 -8.96 -1.99
CA ASN A 362 -30.62 -10.31 -2.40
C ASN A 362 -30.42 -10.56 -3.89
N GLN A 363 -30.60 -9.55 -4.74
CA GLN A 363 -30.32 -9.67 -6.16
C GLN A 363 -28.83 -9.92 -6.40
N MET A 364 -27.95 -9.12 -5.78
CA MET A 364 -26.49 -9.28 -5.90
C MET A 364 -25.98 -10.62 -5.36
N LEU A 365 -26.54 -11.10 -4.23
CA LEU A 365 -26.24 -12.44 -3.70
C LEU A 365 -26.63 -13.57 -4.67
N ARG A 366 -27.71 -13.41 -5.44
CA ARG A 366 -28.12 -14.38 -6.48
C ARG A 366 -27.23 -14.33 -7.71
N ASP A 367 -26.72 -13.14 -8.03
CA ASP A 367 -25.83 -12.90 -9.16
C ASP A 367 -24.38 -13.35 -8.87
N GLY A 368 -24.12 -13.92 -7.69
CA GLY A 368 -22.85 -14.55 -7.33
C GLY A 368 -21.93 -13.71 -6.46
N THR A 369 -22.36 -12.52 -6.01
CA THR A 369 -21.57 -11.71 -5.08
C THR A 369 -21.38 -12.45 -3.75
N SER A 370 -20.12 -12.62 -3.32
CA SER A 370 -19.81 -13.28 -2.06
C SER A 370 -20.35 -12.47 -0.88
N PRO A 371 -21.05 -13.09 0.10
CA PRO A 371 -21.51 -12.39 1.30
C PRO A 371 -20.37 -11.95 2.24
N ASN A 372 -19.14 -12.43 1.97
CA ASN A 372 -17.95 -12.18 2.78
C ASN A 372 -17.01 -11.12 2.18
N VAL A 373 -17.44 -10.40 1.13
CA VAL A 373 -16.67 -9.25 0.62
C VAL A 373 -16.44 -8.22 1.73
N GLN A 374 -15.25 -7.62 1.74
CA GLN A 374 -14.79 -6.70 2.77
C GLN A 374 -14.45 -5.34 2.18
N ASP A 375 -14.77 -4.25 2.89
CA ASP A 375 -14.24 -2.92 2.58
C ASP A 375 -12.77 -2.77 3.05
N TYR A 376 -12.21 -1.58 2.85
CA TYR A 376 -10.83 -1.24 3.25
C TYR A 376 -10.58 -1.38 4.78
N ASP A 377 -11.64 -1.37 5.59
CA ASP A 377 -11.58 -1.58 7.04
C ASP A 377 -11.79 -3.06 7.41
N LYS A 378 -11.77 -3.96 6.44
CA LYS A 378 -12.10 -5.38 6.60
C LYS A 378 -13.53 -5.62 7.10
N ARG A 379 -14.44 -4.66 6.95
CA ARG A 379 -15.85 -4.80 7.34
C ARG A 379 -16.65 -5.46 6.22
N THR A 380 -17.47 -6.43 6.60
CA THR A 380 -18.39 -7.11 5.70
C THR A 380 -19.77 -6.46 5.72
N ALA A 381 -20.64 -6.86 4.78
CA ALA A 381 -22.06 -6.48 4.79
C ALA A 381 -22.74 -6.81 6.14
N LEU A 382 -22.27 -7.88 6.80
CA LEU A 382 -22.78 -8.32 8.08
C LEU A 382 -22.34 -7.39 9.23
N HIS A 383 -21.14 -6.81 9.19
CA HIS A 383 -20.70 -5.79 10.15
C HIS A 383 -21.60 -4.54 10.05
N LEU A 384 -21.83 -4.07 8.82
CA LEU A 384 -22.63 -2.87 8.58
C LEU A 384 -24.10 -3.08 8.97
N ALA A 385 -24.71 -4.20 8.55
CA ALA A 385 -26.08 -4.52 8.94
C ALA A 385 -26.25 -4.70 10.46
N ALA A 386 -25.23 -5.24 11.13
CA ALA A 386 -25.22 -5.42 12.58
C ALA A 386 -25.02 -4.10 13.34
N SER A 387 -24.17 -3.20 12.84
CA SER A 387 -23.93 -1.86 13.39
C SER A 387 -25.17 -0.94 13.24
N GLU A 388 -25.85 -1.02 12.10
CA GLU A 388 -27.00 -0.16 11.76
C GLU A 388 -28.37 -0.70 12.23
N GLY A 389 -28.41 -1.91 12.79
CA GLY A 389 -29.66 -2.45 13.34
C GLY A 389 -30.60 -3.10 12.31
N HIS A 390 -30.08 -3.62 11.20
CA HIS A 390 -30.89 -4.21 10.12
C HIS A 390 -31.04 -5.74 10.22
N ALA A 391 -31.86 -6.22 11.16
CA ALA A 391 -32.09 -7.66 11.39
C ALA A 391 -32.51 -8.47 10.13
N PRO A 392 -33.39 -7.99 9.24
CA PRO A 392 -33.76 -8.74 8.02
C PRO A 392 -32.61 -8.92 7.03
N ILE A 393 -31.62 -8.03 7.05
CA ILE A 393 -30.40 -8.15 6.25
C ILE A 393 -29.45 -9.17 6.87
N VAL A 394 -29.30 -9.15 8.19
CA VAL A 394 -28.50 -10.13 8.94
C VAL A 394 -29.01 -11.55 8.65
N GLU A 395 -30.32 -11.77 8.73
CA GLU A 395 -30.92 -13.08 8.43
C GLU A 395 -30.68 -13.51 6.96
N LEU A 396 -30.80 -12.58 6.01
CA LEU A 396 -30.54 -12.83 4.61
C LEU A 396 -29.08 -13.23 4.37
N LEU A 397 -28.12 -12.49 4.93
CA LEU A 397 -26.70 -12.80 4.80
C LEU A 397 -26.33 -14.15 5.43
N LEU A 398 -26.91 -14.48 6.59
CA LEU A 398 -26.75 -15.79 7.24
C LEU A 398 -27.35 -16.93 6.40
N HIS A 399 -28.50 -16.71 5.75
CA HIS A 399 -29.09 -17.67 4.81
C HIS A 399 -28.12 -18.02 3.68
N TYR A 400 -27.38 -17.03 3.17
CA TYR A 400 -26.33 -17.18 2.17
C TYR A 400 -24.96 -17.60 2.74
N LYS A 401 -24.89 -18.07 3.98
CA LYS A 401 -23.67 -18.58 4.63
C LYS A 401 -22.56 -17.53 4.82
N ALA A 402 -22.93 -16.28 5.09
CA ALA A 402 -21.98 -15.26 5.54
C ALA A 402 -21.19 -15.73 6.77
N ASN A 403 -19.87 -15.51 6.77
CA ASN A 403 -19.00 -15.78 7.90
C ASN A 403 -19.18 -14.69 8.96
N LEU A 404 -19.93 -15.05 9.99
CA LEU A 404 -20.33 -14.24 11.13
C LEU A 404 -19.24 -13.98 12.17
N ASN A 405 -18.03 -14.53 11.98
CA ASN A 405 -16.88 -14.36 12.87
C ASN A 405 -15.67 -13.69 12.18
N LEU A 406 -15.84 -13.20 10.95
CA LEU A 406 -14.82 -12.36 10.33
C LEU A 406 -14.58 -11.14 11.20
N LYS A 407 -13.30 -10.78 11.30
CA LYS A 407 -12.87 -9.65 12.08
C LYS A 407 -12.58 -8.47 11.16
N ASP A 408 -13.09 -7.32 11.54
CA ASP A 408 -12.66 -6.07 10.94
C ASP A 408 -11.21 -5.72 11.34
N ARG A 409 -10.72 -4.60 10.82
CA ARG A 409 -9.42 -4.00 11.13
C ARG A 409 -9.18 -3.84 12.63
N TRP A 410 -10.24 -3.67 13.41
CA TRP A 410 -10.21 -3.44 14.86
C TRP A 410 -10.41 -4.72 15.66
N GLN A 411 -10.31 -5.89 15.01
CA GLN A 411 -10.55 -7.20 15.61
C GLN A 411 -11.98 -7.41 16.12
N ARG A 412 -12.92 -6.55 15.71
CA ARG A 412 -14.33 -6.65 16.09
C ARG A 412 -15.04 -7.58 15.13
N THR A 413 -16.06 -8.24 15.64
CA THR A 413 -16.96 -9.08 14.84
C THR A 413 -18.30 -8.37 14.67
N PRO A 414 -19.16 -8.83 13.75
CA PRO A 414 -20.52 -8.31 13.64
C PRO A 414 -21.30 -8.39 14.96
N LEU A 415 -21.03 -9.39 15.81
CA LEU A 415 -21.65 -9.50 17.14
C LEU A 415 -21.15 -8.41 18.10
N THR A 416 -19.84 -8.12 18.06
CA THR A 416 -19.24 -7.03 18.84
C THR A 416 -19.81 -5.68 18.42
N ASP A 417 -20.04 -5.46 17.13
CA ASP A 417 -20.67 -4.22 16.62
C ASP A 417 -22.12 -4.09 17.08
N ALA A 418 -22.97 -5.11 16.85
CA ALA A 418 -24.36 -5.10 17.30
C ALA A 418 -24.47 -4.83 18.81
N ARG A 419 -23.56 -5.38 19.61
CA ARG A 419 -23.54 -5.20 21.06
C ARG A 419 -23.15 -3.79 21.47
N SER A 420 -22.12 -3.21 20.86
CA SER A 420 -21.67 -1.84 21.17
C SER A 420 -22.70 -0.78 20.78
N TYR A 421 -23.50 -1.03 19.75
CA TYR A 421 -24.57 -0.12 19.32
C TYR A 421 -25.95 -0.45 19.92
N GLY A 422 -26.05 -1.50 20.75
CA GLY A 422 -27.24 -1.81 21.54
C GLY A 422 -28.34 -2.60 20.83
N HIS A 423 -28.06 -3.24 19.69
CA HIS A 423 -29.02 -3.98 18.85
C HIS A 423 -29.27 -5.40 19.38
N ARG A 424 -30.06 -5.50 20.45
CA ARG A 424 -30.27 -6.74 21.25
C ARG A 424 -30.95 -7.89 20.50
N ASP A 425 -31.71 -7.61 19.47
CA ASP A 425 -32.35 -8.58 18.58
C ASP A 425 -31.32 -9.22 17.63
N ILE A 426 -30.44 -8.41 17.02
CA ILE A 426 -29.34 -8.89 16.18
C ILE A 426 -28.31 -9.69 16.99
N CYS A 427 -27.97 -9.24 18.20
CA CYS A 427 -27.09 -10.00 19.09
C CYS A 427 -27.63 -11.44 19.29
N ARG A 428 -28.93 -11.59 19.56
CA ARG A 428 -29.56 -12.90 19.73
C ARG A 428 -29.51 -13.74 18.45
N ILE A 429 -29.77 -13.14 17.29
CA ILE A 429 -29.69 -13.83 15.99
C ILE A 429 -28.26 -14.35 15.75
N LEU A 430 -27.25 -13.50 15.93
CA LEU A 430 -25.85 -13.87 15.71
C LEU A 430 -25.36 -14.90 16.72
N GLU A 431 -25.70 -14.77 18.00
CA GLU A 431 -25.36 -15.73 19.06
C GLU A 431 -25.93 -17.12 18.78
N VAL A 432 -27.21 -17.23 18.40
CA VAL A 432 -27.85 -18.51 18.05
C VAL A 432 -27.19 -19.16 16.84
N ASN A 433 -26.65 -18.36 15.91
CA ASN A 433 -25.95 -18.84 14.72
C ASN A 433 -24.44 -19.05 14.92
N GLY A 434 -23.93 -18.97 16.16
CA GLY A 434 -22.53 -19.27 16.48
C GLY A 434 -21.57 -18.07 16.46
N GLY A 435 -22.11 -16.86 16.63
CA GLY A 435 -21.36 -15.62 16.74
C GLY A 435 -20.48 -15.59 17.98
N LYS A 436 -19.20 -15.25 17.79
CA LYS A 436 -18.22 -15.13 18.86
C LYS A 436 -17.97 -13.66 19.14
N ASP A 437 -18.09 -13.29 20.41
CA ASP A 437 -17.70 -11.97 20.88
C ASP A 437 -16.27 -12.03 21.42
N PHE A 438 -15.45 -11.05 21.08
CA PHE A 438 -14.07 -10.92 21.53
C PHE A 438 -13.92 -9.61 22.29
N LEU A 439 -14.61 -9.48 23.43
CA LEU A 439 -14.41 -8.36 24.35
C LEU A 439 -13.10 -8.56 25.12
N ASN A 440 -12.08 -7.75 24.80
CA ASN A 440 -11.10 -7.34 25.80
C ASN A 440 -11.54 -5.99 26.36
N ASP A 441 -11.77 -5.95 27.66
CA ASP A 441 -12.21 -4.80 28.44
C ASP A 441 -11.04 -3.81 28.62
N HIS A 442 -10.65 -3.14 27.55
CA HIS A 442 -9.64 -2.08 27.56
C HIS A 442 -10.22 -0.82 26.91
N PRO A 443 -10.38 0.29 27.65
CA PRO A 443 -10.80 1.55 27.07
C PRO A 443 -9.71 2.05 26.12
N MET A 444 -9.90 1.87 24.81
CA MET A 444 -9.16 2.49 23.69
C MET A 444 -7.69 2.84 23.99
N THR A 445 -6.93 1.89 24.56
CA THR A 445 -5.56 2.15 25.00
C THR A 445 -4.56 1.90 23.87
N VAL A 446 -3.63 2.83 23.79
CA VAL A 446 -2.46 2.95 22.89
C VAL A 446 -1.69 1.62 22.78
N ARG A 447 -1.34 1.22 21.54
CA ARG A 447 -0.51 0.05 21.25
C ARG A 447 0.98 0.36 21.47
N HIS A 448 1.76 -0.66 21.81
CA HIS A 448 3.20 -0.53 22.05
C HIS A 448 3.98 -0.28 20.75
N GLU A 449 5.04 0.52 20.90
CA GLU A 449 6.00 1.08 19.93
C GLU A 449 6.66 0.06 18.94
N LYS A 450 6.40 -1.24 19.07
CA LYS A 450 7.01 -2.30 18.25
C LYS A 450 6.14 -2.84 17.11
N ASP A 451 4.88 -2.42 17.02
CA ASP A 451 3.92 -2.90 16.00
C ASP A 451 3.58 -1.84 14.92
N LEU A 452 4.39 -0.79 14.79
CA LEU A 452 4.12 0.29 13.85
C LEU A 452 4.75 -0.02 12.47
N VAL A 453 3.94 -0.54 11.56
CA VAL A 453 4.23 -0.47 10.13
C VAL A 453 4.18 1.00 9.71
N GLU A 454 5.33 1.54 9.29
CA GLU A 454 5.42 2.88 8.72
C GLU A 454 4.57 2.95 7.45
N MET A 455 3.36 3.50 7.54
CA MET A 455 2.65 3.96 6.34
C MET A 455 3.33 5.24 5.87
N ASN A 456 4.17 5.11 4.84
CA ASN A 456 4.70 6.24 4.11
C ASN A 456 3.66 6.66 3.07
N PHE A 457 3.10 7.86 3.22
CA PHE A 457 2.28 8.49 2.20
C PHE A 457 3.22 9.04 1.12
N ASP A 458 3.16 8.50 -0.09
CA ASP A 458 3.81 9.12 -1.25
C ASP A 458 2.84 10.05 -1.97
N ILE A 459 3.32 11.25 -2.32
CA ILE A 459 2.55 12.26 -3.04
C ILE A 459 2.16 11.78 -4.44
N SER A 460 2.95 10.87 -5.01
CA SER A 460 2.71 10.24 -6.31
C SER A 460 1.43 9.39 -6.35
N GLU A 461 1.02 8.83 -5.20
CA GLU A 461 -0.18 8.01 -5.05
C GLU A 461 -1.48 8.84 -4.97
N LEU A 462 -1.38 10.17 -4.85
CA LEU A 462 -2.53 11.08 -4.77
C LEU A 462 -2.98 11.48 -6.18
N ASN A 463 -4.00 10.80 -6.70
CA ASN A 463 -4.59 11.16 -7.98
C ASN A 463 -5.40 12.46 -7.86
N THR A 464 -4.97 13.48 -8.60
CA THR A 464 -5.57 14.83 -8.65
C THR A 464 -6.48 15.07 -9.85
N GLN A 465 -6.65 14.10 -10.76
CA GLN A 465 -7.41 14.25 -12.02
C GLN A 465 -8.90 14.58 -11.81
N HIS A 466 -9.45 14.32 -10.62
CA HIS A 466 -10.83 14.67 -10.22
C HIS A 466 -10.88 15.48 -8.93
N SER A 467 -9.86 16.32 -8.72
CA SER A 467 -9.76 17.11 -7.50
C SER A 467 -10.81 18.23 -7.44
N SER A 468 -11.35 18.46 -6.24
CA SER A 468 -12.27 19.56 -5.96
C SER A 468 -11.89 20.20 -4.63
N THR A 469 -11.97 21.53 -4.57
CA THR A 469 -11.75 22.27 -3.33
C THR A 469 -12.82 21.90 -2.31
N VAL A 470 -12.41 21.65 -1.08
CA VAL A 470 -13.31 21.36 0.04
C VAL A 470 -13.04 22.36 1.15
N GLU A 471 -14.09 22.91 1.73
CA GLU A 471 -14.00 23.75 2.93
C GLU A 471 -13.85 22.85 4.17
N GLN A 472 -12.63 22.36 4.36
CA GLN A 472 -12.25 21.53 5.50
C GLN A 472 -11.28 22.31 6.39
N GLY A 473 -11.84 23.16 7.26
CA GLY A 473 -11.08 23.94 8.23
C GLY A 473 -10.66 25.34 7.77
N VAL A 474 -9.78 25.97 8.55
CA VAL A 474 -9.31 27.36 8.38
C VAL A 474 -7.85 27.43 7.93
N PHE A 475 -7.06 26.36 8.14
CA PHE A 475 -5.62 26.34 7.93
C PHE A 475 -5.23 25.51 6.70
N GLY A 476 -4.89 26.21 5.62
CA GLY A 476 -4.38 25.63 4.39
C GLY A 476 -5.45 25.45 3.31
N GLU A 477 -5.00 25.08 2.11
CA GLU A 477 -5.87 24.82 0.98
C GLU A 477 -6.22 23.32 0.95
N SER A 478 -7.48 22.99 1.23
CA SER A 478 -7.99 21.62 1.29
C SER A 478 -8.61 21.19 -0.04
N VAL A 479 -8.16 20.05 -0.55
CA VAL A 479 -8.55 19.49 -1.83
C VAL A 479 -8.89 18.02 -1.66
N LYS A 480 -10.08 17.63 -2.12
CA LYS A 480 -10.46 16.23 -2.22
C LYS A 480 -9.67 15.56 -3.33
N VAL A 481 -9.00 14.45 -3.02
CA VAL A 481 -8.19 13.68 -3.96
C VAL A 481 -8.44 12.19 -3.77
N LYS A 482 -8.05 11.37 -4.74
CA LYS A 482 -8.19 9.91 -4.67
C LYS A 482 -6.85 9.29 -4.31
N TRP A 483 -6.80 8.52 -3.22
CA TRP A 483 -5.62 7.79 -2.76
C TRP A 483 -5.96 6.30 -2.72
N ARG A 484 -5.28 5.48 -3.53
CA ARG A 484 -5.51 4.02 -3.63
C ARG A 484 -7.01 3.66 -3.73
N GLY A 485 -7.73 4.31 -4.64
CA GLY A 485 -9.17 4.06 -4.80
C GLY A 485 -10.09 4.87 -3.88
N THR A 486 -9.59 5.39 -2.76
CA THR A 486 -10.38 6.01 -1.68
C THR A 486 -10.33 7.54 -1.74
N TRP A 487 -11.46 8.19 -1.49
CA TRP A 487 -11.49 9.64 -1.35
C TRP A 487 -10.85 10.05 -0.03
N VAL A 488 -9.84 10.90 -0.10
CA VAL A 488 -9.17 11.53 1.03
C VAL A 488 -9.12 13.04 0.82
N VAL A 489 -8.85 13.79 1.88
CA VAL A 489 -8.60 15.23 1.77
C VAL A 489 -7.12 15.50 1.98
N LYS A 490 -6.54 16.15 0.98
CA LYS A 490 -5.19 16.70 0.95
C LYS A 490 -5.26 18.17 1.33
N THR A 491 -4.68 18.53 2.47
CA THR A 491 -4.59 19.93 2.93
C THR A 491 -3.16 20.42 2.79
N VAL A 492 -2.96 21.46 1.99
CA VAL A 492 -1.63 22.06 1.74
C VAL A 492 -1.44 23.28 2.63
N ILE A 493 -0.42 23.25 3.48
CA ILE A 493 0.01 24.37 4.32
C ILE A 493 1.27 24.97 3.69
N LYS A 494 1.13 26.18 3.13
CA LYS A 494 2.24 26.93 2.53
C LYS A 494 2.99 27.68 3.63
N SER A 495 4.29 27.42 3.77
CA SER A 495 5.17 28.04 4.78
C SER A 495 5.19 29.57 4.74
N GLN A 496 5.00 30.16 3.56
CA GLN A 496 5.14 31.60 3.32
C GLN A 496 3.96 32.44 3.84
N ILE A 497 2.80 31.84 4.13
CA ILE A 497 1.57 32.57 4.46
C ILE A 497 1.50 32.95 5.95
N TYR A 498 2.14 32.18 6.84
CA TYR A 498 1.88 32.26 8.29
C TYR A 498 3.09 32.66 9.17
N HIS A 499 4.35 32.42 8.79
CA HIS A 499 5.54 32.93 9.49
C HIS A 499 6.85 32.56 8.75
N PRO A 500 8.02 33.18 9.04
CA PRO A 500 9.29 32.82 8.39
C PRO A 500 9.88 31.47 8.88
N VAL A 501 9.11 30.68 9.63
CA VAL A 501 9.54 29.41 10.22
C VAL A 501 8.84 28.26 9.50
N LYS A 502 9.62 27.23 9.13
CA LYS A 502 9.14 26.04 8.44
C LYS A 502 8.17 25.27 9.36
N MET A 503 6.86 25.31 9.07
CA MET A 503 5.83 24.60 9.83
C MET A 503 5.79 23.13 9.41
N ILE A 504 6.52 22.26 10.11
CA ILE A 504 6.57 20.81 9.87
C ILE A 504 6.21 20.06 11.15
N LEU A 505 5.38 19.01 11.06
CA LEU A 505 5.19 18.07 12.17
C LEU A 505 6.44 17.22 12.36
N SER A 506 6.88 17.04 13.61
CA SER A 506 7.94 16.07 13.88
C SER A 506 7.46 14.65 13.57
N ALA A 507 8.39 13.71 13.40
CA ALA A 507 8.03 12.30 13.28
C ALA A 507 7.18 11.83 14.48
N LYS A 508 7.50 12.31 15.69
CA LYS A 508 6.74 12.03 16.91
C LYS A 508 5.31 12.57 16.85
N ASP A 509 5.13 13.82 16.43
CA ASP A 509 3.80 14.44 16.34
C ASP A 509 2.95 13.75 15.27
N ASN A 510 3.57 13.39 14.14
CA ASN A 510 2.93 12.58 13.10
C ASN A 510 2.42 11.24 13.62
N THR A 511 3.24 10.51 14.38
CA THR A 511 2.84 9.25 15.00
C THR A 511 1.68 9.47 15.98
N VAL A 512 1.77 10.46 16.87
CA VAL A 512 0.70 10.78 17.84
C VAL A 512 -0.62 11.07 17.10
N LEU A 513 -0.61 11.95 16.10
CA LEU A 513 -1.80 12.30 15.33
C LEU A 513 -2.36 11.10 14.57
N ARG A 514 -1.49 10.24 14.04
CA ARG A 514 -1.86 8.97 13.39
C ARG A 514 -2.37 7.92 14.36
N GLU A 515 -2.22 8.08 15.66
CA GLU A 515 -2.71 7.15 16.69
C GLU A 515 -4.04 7.57 17.31
N LEU A 516 -4.43 8.84 17.17
CA LEU A 516 -5.72 9.32 17.68
C LEU A 516 -6.87 8.61 16.96
N ARG A 517 -7.71 7.91 17.73
CA ARG A 517 -8.84 7.12 17.24
C ARG A 517 -10.06 7.39 18.11
N HIS A 518 -11.01 8.14 17.58
CA HIS A 518 -12.26 8.45 18.26
C HIS A 518 -13.34 8.79 17.23
N PRO A 519 -14.60 8.34 17.38
CA PRO A 519 -15.66 8.57 16.40
C PRO A 519 -15.93 10.05 16.12
N ASN A 520 -15.64 10.93 17.08
CA ASN A 520 -15.79 12.39 16.95
C ASN A 520 -14.47 13.14 16.69
N ILE A 521 -13.41 12.46 16.25
CA ILE A 521 -12.14 13.08 15.83
C ILE A 521 -11.93 12.74 14.35
N LEU A 522 -11.62 13.75 13.53
CA LEU A 522 -11.31 13.56 12.12
C LEU A 522 -10.06 12.69 12.00
N GLN A 523 -10.13 11.63 11.21
CA GLN A 523 -9.02 10.70 11.06
C GLN A 523 -7.85 11.33 10.28
N PHE A 524 -6.74 11.55 10.97
CA PHE A 524 -5.45 11.86 10.35
C PHE A 524 -4.78 10.59 9.82
N LEU A 525 -4.44 10.57 8.54
CA LEU A 525 -3.86 9.40 7.88
C LEU A 525 -2.34 9.52 7.80
N GLY A 526 -1.82 10.72 7.54
CA GLY A 526 -0.39 10.99 7.50
C GLY A 526 -0.08 12.40 7.01
N SER A 527 1.21 12.73 6.92
CA SER A 527 1.67 13.94 6.25
C SER A 527 2.85 13.66 5.32
N ILE A 528 3.05 14.59 4.39
CA ILE A 528 4.10 14.57 3.39
C ILE A 528 4.76 15.95 3.40
N VAL A 529 6.09 15.98 3.36
CA VAL A 529 6.85 17.22 3.17
C VAL A 529 7.39 17.22 1.75
N HIS A 530 6.94 18.17 0.93
CA HIS A 530 7.39 18.34 -0.45
C HIS A 530 7.94 19.74 -0.65
N GLY A 531 9.28 19.87 -0.66
CA GLY A 531 9.96 21.16 -0.68
C GLY A 531 9.69 22.02 0.57
N ASP A 532 8.99 23.13 0.36
CA ASP A 532 8.59 24.11 1.38
C ASP A 532 7.12 24.01 1.79
N GLU A 533 6.38 23.06 1.22
CA GLU A 533 4.98 22.81 1.52
C GLU A 533 4.83 21.59 2.42
N MET A 534 3.97 21.73 3.43
CA MET A 534 3.52 20.61 4.24
C MET A 534 2.14 20.18 3.77
N ILE A 535 1.99 18.88 3.50
CA ILE A 535 0.75 18.30 3.01
C ILE A 535 0.23 17.34 4.08
N LEU A 536 -1.01 17.56 4.51
CA LEU A 536 -1.70 16.71 5.49
C LEU A 536 -2.77 15.90 4.78
N ILE A 537 -2.85 14.60 5.10
CA ILE A 537 -3.82 13.69 4.52
C ILE A 537 -4.79 13.21 5.60
N THR A 538 -6.08 13.38 5.35
CA THR A 538 -7.17 13.03 6.26
C THR A 538 -8.28 12.26 5.55
N GLU A 539 -9.17 11.61 6.31
CA GLU A 539 -10.40 11.05 5.74
C GLU A 539 -11.25 12.16 5.08
N HIS A 540 -12.02 11.78 4.05
CA HIS A 540 -12.93 12.70 3.39
C HIS A 540 -14.36 12.57 3.95
N LEU A 541 -14.90 13.70 4.45
CA LEU A 541 -16.26 13.80 4.99
C LEU A 541 -17.15 14.64 4.06
N PRO A 542 -18.07 14.03 3.30
CA PRO A 542 -18.78 14.70 2.19
C PRO A 542 -19.90 15.66 2.60
N LYS A 543 -20.32 15.70 3.88
CA LYS A 543 -21.47 16.51 4.30
C LYS A 543 -21.11 17.97 4.67
N GLY A 544 -19.83 18.33 4.54
CA GLY A 544 -19.33 19.67 4.84
C GLY A 544 -19.17 19.93 6.35
N ASN A 545 -18.99 21.19 6.71
CA ASN A 545 -18.73 21.63 8.08
C ASN A 545 -19.97 22.25 8.76
N LEU A 546 -19.91 22.43 10.08
CA LEU A 546 -21.00 22.99 10.88
C LEU A 546 -21.33 24.44 10.46
N GLU A 547 -20.35 25.23 10.05
CA GLU A 547 -20.59 26.61 9.59
C GLU A 547 -21.52 26.64 8.38
N GLU A 548 -21.32 25.77 7.40
CA GLU A 548 -22.22 25.63 6.27
C GLU A 548 -23.63 25.23 6.70
N ILE A 549 -23.75 24.29 7.65
CA ILE A 549 -25.05 23.86 8.18
C ILE A 549 -25.78 25.03 8.86
N LEU A 550 -25.05 25.83 9.66
CA LEU A 550 -25.55 27.01 10.34
C LEU A 550 -25.83 28.18 9.37
N SER A 551 -25.16 28.25 8.23
CA SER A 551 -25.43 29.26 7.19
C SER A 551 -26.76 29.00 6.46
N LYS A 552 -27.14 27.73 6.33
CA LYS A 552 -28.37 27.28 5.64
C LYS A 552 -29.60 27.30 6.56
N LYS A 553 -29.41 27.45 7.88
CA LYS A 553 -30.48 27.40 8.88
C LYS A 553 -30.47 28.63 9.78
N VAL A 554 -31.66 29.14 10.11
CA VAL A 554 -31.76 30.26 11.08
C VAL A 554 -31.26 29.83 12.46
N ARG A 555 -31.59 28.61 12.90
CA ARG A 555 -31.08 27.93 14.11
C ARG A 555 -31.29 26.43 14.00
N LEU A 556 -30.58 25.62 14.80
CA LEU A 556 -30.82 24.18 14.90
C LEU A 556 -31.96 23.87 15.88
N ASP A 557 -32.65 22.75 15.68
CA ASP A 557 -33.57 22.21 16.66
C ASP A 557 -32.79 21.59 17.83
N ILE A 558 -33.41 21.57 19.01
CA ILE A 558 -32.75 21.18 20.26
C ILE A 558 -32.16 19.76 20.20
N PRO A 559 -32.85 18.73 19.66
CA PRO A 559 -32.29 17.39 19.56
C PRO A 559 -31.01 17.34 18.70
N THR A 560 -30.99 18.03 17.55
CA THR A 560 -29.80 18.09 16.69
C THR A 560 -28.67 18.85 17.38
N ALA A 561 -28.98 20.00 18.01
CA ALA A 561 -28.00 20.79 18.75
C ALA A 561 -27.39 19.99 19.91
N LEU A 562 -28.19 19.22 20.65
CA LEU A 562 -27.72 18.34 21.73
C LEU A 562 -26.84 17.21 21.20
N ARG A 563 -27.20 16.58 20.09
CA ARG A 563 -26.38 15.53 19.46
C ARG A 563 -25.02 16.09 19.05
N TYR A 564 -25.00 17.21 18.34
CA TYR A 564 -23.76 17.87 17.93
C TYR A 564 -22.92 18.33 19.13
N ALA A 565 -23.56 18.87 20.17
CA ALA A 565 -22.87 19.26 21.40
C ALA A 565 -22.21 18.06 22.09
N LEU A 566 -22.89 16.92 22.14
CA LEU A 566 -22.34 15.67 22.69
C LEU A 566 -21.17 15.15 21.86
N ASP A 567 -21.29 15.17 20.53
CA ASP A 567 -20.22 14.77 19.62
C ASP A 567 -18.95 15.61 19.85
N ILE A 568 -19.09 16.94 19.90
CA ILE A 568 -17.97 17.85 20.16
C ILE A 568 -17.39 17.63 21.56
N ALA A 569 -18.25 17.53 22.59
CA ALA A 569 -17.80 17.38 23.96
C ALA A 569 -17.03 16.06 24.17
N ARG A 570 -17.49 14.97 23.56
CA ARG A 570 -16.82 13.66 23.60
C ARG A 570 -15.46 13.70 22.90
N GLY A 571 -15.39 14.30 21.70
CA GLY A 571 -14.13 14.48 20.99
C GLY A 571 -13.12 15.33 21.79
N MET A 572 -13.55 16.47 22.34
CA MET A 572 -12.67 17.32 23.14
C MET A 572 -12.24 16.67 24.47
N ASN A 573 -13.13 15.92 25.13
CA ASN A 573 -12.78 15.16 26.33
C ASN A 573 -11.70 14.11 26.04
N TYR A 574 -11.78 13.45 24.88
CA TYR A 574 -10.76 12.52 24.42
C TYR A 574 -9.40 13.21 24.20
N LEU A 575 -9.36 14.35 23.49
CA LEU A 575 -8.12 15.11 23.26
C LEU A 575 -7.49 15.64 24.56
N HIS A 576 -8.30 16.20 25.47
CA HIS A 576 -7.84 16.69 26.77
C HIS A 576 -7.42 15.55 27.71
N GLY A 577 -7.92 14.34 27.49
CA GLY A 577 -7.56 13.14 28.25
C GLY A 577 -6.22 12.51 27.85
N HIS A 578 -5.64 12.94 26.73
CA HIS A 578 -4.40 12.39 26.18
C HIS A 578 -3.20 12.54 27.16
N LYS A 579 -2.27 11.57 27.12
CA LYS A 579 -1.08 11.49 28.00
C LYS A 579 0.20 11.35 27.16
N PRO A 580 1.35 11.89 27.60
CA PRO A 580 1.61 12.52 28.92
C PRO A 580 1.03 13.94 29.07
N SER A 581 0.68 14.59 27.96
CA SER A 581 0.14 15.95 27.94
C SER A 581 -1.19 15.99 27.17
N PRO A 582 -2.15 16.84 27.60
CA PRO A 582 -3.41 17.02 26.90
C PRO A 582 -3.17 17.63 25.51
N ILE A 583 -3.93 17.22 24.52
CA ILE A 583 -3.95 17.88 23.21
C ILE A 583 -4.96 19.01 23.29
N VAL A 584 -4.49 20.26 23.34
CA VAL A 584 -5.33 21.47 23.42
C VAL A 584 -5.57 22.00 22.01
N HIS A 585 -6.83 22.23 21.64
CA HIS A 585 -7.16 22.64 20.27
C HIS A 585 -6.89 24.14 20.04
N ASN A 586 -7.22 25.00 21.01
CA ASN A 586 -7.08 26.45 21.03
C ASN A 586 -7.74 27.27 19.90
N ASN A 587 -8.36 26.60 18.92
CA ASN A 587 -9.01 27.19 17.76
C ASN A 587 -10.25 26.39 17.34
N LEU A 588 -11.06 25.96 18.32
CA LEU A 588 -12.29 25.23 18.04
C LEU A 588 -13.31 26.19 17.39
N ASP A 589 -13.69 25.92 16.15
CA ASP A 589 -14.53 26.78 15.29
C ASP A 589 -15.53 25.92 14.50
N PRO A 590 -16.74 26.42 14.17
CA PRO A 590 -17.70 25.68 13.34
C PRO A 590 -17.14 25.18 12.00
N ARG A 591 -16.14 25.84 11.41
CA ARG A 591 -15.47 25.41 10.17
C ARG A 591 -14.60 24.16 10.35
N ASN A 592 -14.21 23.87 11.59
CA ASN A 592 -13.36 22.75 11.95
C ASN A 592 -14.16 21.54 12.44
N LEU A 593 -15.50 21.64 12.44
CA LEU A 593 -16.42 20.60 12.87
C LEU A 593 -17.13 20.01 11.66
N LEU A 594 -16.69 18.82 11.25
CA LEU A 594 -17.07 18.19 9.98
C LEU A 594 -18.12 17.11 10.21
N GLN A 595 -19.08 16.99 9.30
CA GLN A 595 -20.15 16.00 9.41
C GLN A 595 -19.85 14.74 8.60
N ASP A 596 -19.98 13.57 9.23
CA ASP A 596 -19.89 12.27 8.57
C ASP A 596 -21.21 11.83 7.90
N GLU A 597 -21.20 10.67 7.24
CA GLU A 597 -22.37 10.11 6.56
C GLU A 597 -23.51 9.73 7.53
N GLY A 598 -23.20 9.39 8.78
CA GLY A 598 -24.17 9.12 9.85
C GLY A 598 -24.78 10.39 10.45
N GLY A 599 -24.30 11.55 10.05
CA GLY A 599 -24.74 12.84 10.56
C GLY A 599 -24.12 13.23 11.90
N HIS A 600 -23.04 12.57 12.32
CA HIS A 600 -22.27 12.92 13.51
C HIS A 600 -21.17 13.93 13.19
N LEU A 601 -20.78 14.72 14.20
CA LEU A 601 -19.67 15.67 14.05
C LEU A 601 -18.32 15.05 14.45
N LYS A 602 -17.30 15.38 13.66
CA LYS A 602 -15.88 15.08 13.88
C LYS A 602 -15.07 16.37 13.96
N ILE A 603 -14.17 16.44 14.93
CA ILE A 603 -13.27 17.59 15.15
C ILE A 603 -12.03 17.46 14.26
N GLY A 604 -11.81 18.43 13.38
CA GLY A 604 -10.62 18.57 12.54
C GLY A 604 -9.63 19.62 13.07
N GLU A 605 -8.47 19.74 12.43
CA GLU A 605 -7.44 20.76 12.71
C GLU A 605 -6.87 20.79 14.13
N TYR A 606 -7.05 19.70 14.90
CA TYR A 606 -6.47 19.56 16.23
C TYR A 606 -4.92 19.48 16.23
N TRP A 607 -4.30 19.34 15.06
CA TRP A 607 -2.84 19.36 14.85
C TRP A 607 -2.24 20.77 14.79
N VAL A 608 -3.04 21.82 14.62
CA VAL A 608 -2.55 23.19 14.38
C VAL A 608 -1.67 23.70 15.52
N GLN A 609 -2.08 23.47 16.77
CA GLN A 609 -1.31 23.89 17.93
C GLN A 609 0.07 23.20 18.00
N MET A 610 0.14 21.92 17.61
CA MET A 610 1.40 21.14 17.58
C MET A 610 2.39 21.69 16.55
N LEU A 611 1.91 22.27 15.44
CA LEU A 611 2.76 22.94 14.45
C LEU A 611 3.38 24.24 14.98
N TYR A 612 2.66 24.97 15.84
CA TYR A 612 3.15 26.22 16.44
C TYR A 612 4.12 26.00 17.60
N GLU A 613 4.03 24.88 18.31
CA GLU A 613 4.87 24.54 19.46
C GLU A 613 6.35 24.27 19.10
N GLN A 614 6.66 24.01 17.82
CA GLN A 614 8.03 23.81 17.34
C GLN A 614 8.83 25.10 17.12
N ILE A 615 8.21 26.27 17.34
CA ILE A 615 8.91 27.56 17.28
C ILE A 615 9.71 27.72 18.58
N HIS A 616 11.01 27.40 18.54
CA HIS A 616 11.91 27.67 19.65
C HIS A 616 11.94 29.17 20.01
N PRO A 617 11.89 29.57 21.29
CA PRO A 617 11.92 30.97 21.71
C PRO A 617 13.21 31.75 21.37
N ASN A 618 14.23 31.11 20.80
CA ASN A 618 15.59 31.66 20.71
C ASN A 618 16.02 32.10 19.30
N GLN A 619 15.09 32.37 18.39
CA GLN A 619 15.39 33.03 17.11
C GLN A 619 14.65 34.36 16.93
N GLU A 620 14.39 35.10 18.01
CA GLU A 620 14.16 36.54 17.89
C GLU A 620 15.48 37.29 17.95
N ASN A 621 16.00 37.65 16.79
CA ASN A 621 16.85 38.82 16.68
C ASN A 621 16.43 39.62 15.44
N CYS A 622 15.30 40.32 15.55
CA CYS A 622 15.02 41.59 14.85
C CYS A 622 13.72 42.23 15.40
N GLN A 623 13.90 43.06 16.44
CA GLN A 623 13.10 44.24 16.79
C GLN A 623 11.62 44.28 16.38
N ARG A 624 10.72 44.04 17.34
CA ARG A 624 9.54 44.90 17.58
C ARG A 624 8.95 44.67 18.99
N ASN A 625 9.25 45.62 19.87
CA ASN A 625 8.48 46.09 21.04
C ASN A 625 8.06 45.08 22.14
N ASN A 626 8.75 45.19 23.28
CA ASN A 626 8.27 45.10 24.67
C ASN A 626 6.90 44.42 24.91
N ASP A 627 6.86 43.08 24.95
CA ASP A 627 6.01 42.33 25.92
C ASP A 627 6.41 40.83 25.99
N SER A 628 7.71 40.53 25.90
CA SER A 628 8.25 39.15 25.85
C SER A 628 8.16 38.36 27.16
N SER A 629 7.46 38.87 28.18
CA SER A 629 7.19 38.16 29.44
C SER A 629 5.81 37.51 29.54
N LYS A 630 4.96 37.59 28.49
CA LYS A 630 3.60 37.00 28.51
C LYS A 630 3.38 35.75 27.65
N ILE A 631 4.32 35.38 26.79
CA ILE A 631 4.11 34.27 25.82
C ILE A 631 4.24 32.89 26.47
N THR A 632 4.91 32.78 27.62
CA THR A 632 5.21 31.49 28.27
C THR A 632 4.08 30.92 29.15
N GLY A 633 2.97 31.65 29.35
CA GLY A 633 1.91 31.27 30.30
C GLY A 633 0.68 30.55 29.73
N HIS A 634 0.56 30.42 28.39
CA HIS A 634 -0.70 30.02 27.75
C HIS A 634 -0.73 28.63 27.08
N LEU A 635 0.37 27.86 27.12
CA LEU A 635 0.52 26.68 26.25
C LEU A 635 -0.42 25.49 26.55
N ASN A 636 -1.08 25.42 27.71
CA ASN A 636 -1.95 24.29 28.10
C ASN A 636 -3.34 24.72 28.60
N ASP A 637 -3.85 25.86 28.13
CA ASP A 637 -5.11 26.41 28.61
C ASP A 637 -6.34 25.73 27.96
N THR A 638 -6.72 24.56 28.50
CA THR A 638 -7.94 23.83 28.11
C THR A 638 -9.23 24.67 28.25
N LYS A 639 -9.21 25.78 29.01
CA LYS A 639 -10.38 26.63 29.21
C LYS A 639 -10.75 27.42 27.95
N ARG A 640 -9.80 27.68 27.05
CA ARG A 640 -10.08 28.32 25.76
C ARG A 640 -11.00 27.45 24.91
N ASP A 641 -10.76 26.14 24.89
CA ASP A 641 -11.58 25.19 24.15
C ASP A 641 -13.00 25.11 24.72
N VAL A 642 -13.12 25.08 26.05
CA VAL A 642 -14.42 25.08 26.76
C VAL A 642 -15.23 26.35 26.44
N ARG A 643 -14.57 27.51 26.40
CA ARG A 643 -15.20 28.78 26.03
C ARG A 643 -15.69 28.78 24.58
N SER A 644 -14.85 28.29 23.67
CA SER A 644 -15.17 28.18 22.24
C SER A 644 -16.36 27.24 22.02
N PHE A 645 -16.37 26.09 22.71
CA PHE A 645 -17.51 25.17 22.74
C PHE A 645 -18.79 25.87 23.21
N GLY A 646 -18.72 26.67 24.28
CA GLY A 646 -19.87 27.44 24.78
C GLY A 646 -20.46 28.38 23.74
N TYR A 647 -19.62 29.06 22.96
CA TYR A 647 -20.06 29.94 21.87
C TYR A 647 -20.69 29.16 20.70
N ILE A 648 -20.09 28.04 20.31
CA ILE A 648 -20.63 27.17 19.25
C ILE A 648 -22.01 26.64 19.66
N LEU A 649 -22.16 26.17 20.91
CA LEU A 649 -23.44 25.71 21.43
C LEU A 649 -24.49 26.82 21.45
N TYR A 650 -24.11 28.03 21.87
CA TYR A 650 -24.99 29.20 21.80
C TYR A 650 -25.41 29.51 20.36
N GLN A 651 -24.47 29.50 19.41
CA GLN A 651 -24.72 29.76 18.00
C GLN A 651 -25.67 28.73 17.36
N MET A 652 -25.50 27.44 17.71
CA MET A 652 -26.41 26.38 17.25
C MET A 652 -27.86 26.62 17.68
N LEU A 653 -28.08 27.16 18.88
CA LEU A 653 -29.41 27.36 19.46
C LEU A 653 -30.09 28.67 19.02
N GLU A 654 -29.33 29.77 18.93
CA GLU A 654 -29.88 31.11 18.68
C GLU A 654 -29.67 31.61 17.25
N GLY A 655 -28.75 31.02 16.48
CA GLY A 655 -28.51 31.36 15.09
C GLY A 655 -27.39 32.37 14.83
N ARG A 656 -26.91 32.40 13.57
CA ARG A 656 -25.69 33.10 13.11
C ARG A 656 -25.76 34.64 13.18
N HIS A 657 -26.95 35.23 13.09
CA HIS A 657 -27.13 36.68 12.92
C HIS A 657 -26.77 37.57 14.13
N LEU A 658 -26.30 37.02 15.25
CA LEU A 658 -25.96 37.78 16.47
C LEU A 658 -24.47 38.07 16.64
N LEU A 659 -23.59 37.54 15.78
CA LEU A 659 -22.13 37.60 15.91
C LEU A 659 -21.42 38.28 14.73
N ASN A 660 -22.17 38.95 13.84
CA ASN A 660 -21.70 39.60 12.60
C ASN A 660 -20.65 40.75 12.79
N SER A 661 -20.04 40.90 13.96
CA SER A 661 -18.91 41.82 14.20
C SER A 661 -17.62 41.13 14.65
N MET A 662 -17.53 39.80 14.61
CA MET A 662 -16.30 39.09 15.01
C MET A 662 -15.39 38.85 13.79
N ASN A 663 -14.52 39.82 13.51
CA ASN A 663 -13.34 39.56 12.68
C ASN A 663 -12.41 38.62 13.45
N PHE A 664 -12.41 37.34 13.09
CA PHE A 664 -11.47 36.32 13.56
C PHE A 664 -10.13 36.39 12.80
N ASP A 665 -9.57 37.59 12.64
CA ASP A 665 -8.24 37.75 12.02
C ASP A 665 -7.15 37.67 13.10
N ASN A 666 -6.32 36.63 12.98
CA ASN A 666 -4.98 36.42 13.53
C ASN A 666 -4.76 36.45 15.06
N MET A 667 -4.37 35.28 15.59
CA MET A 667 -3.49 34.98 16.75
C MET A 667 -3.70 35.68 18.11
N HIS A 668 -4.62 36.64 18.23
CA HIS A 668 -4.90 37.33 19.48
C HIS A 668 -6.41 37.48 19.66
N LEU A 669 -7.01 36.55 20.41
CA LEU A 669 -8.24 36.79 21.15
C LEU A 669 -7.98 37.94 22.15
N LYS A 670 -7.96 39.18 21.68
CA LYS A 670 -8.13 40.34 22.55
C LYS A 670 -9.55 40.24 23.09
N SER A 671 -9.62 40.07 24.40
CA SER A 671 -10.81 40.10 25.26
C SER A 671 -11.97 40.90 24.66
N PHE A 672 -12.94 40.21 24.08
CA PHE A 672 -14.24 40.78 23.75
C PHE A 672 -15.25 40.33 24.82
N ASP A 673 -15.98 41.30 25.35
CA ASP A 673 -17.00 41.10 26.39
C ASP A 673 -18.30 40.61 25.75
N PHE A 674 -18.39 39.30 25.54
CA PHE A 674 -19.63 38.66 25.12
C PHE A 674 -20.38 38.11 26.33
N GLU A 675 -21.59 38.61 26.59
CA GLU A 675 -22.55 38.02 27.52
C GLU A 675 -23.67 37.32 26.72
N PRO A 676 -23.89 36.01 26.88
CA PRO A 676 -24.98 35.30 26.21
C PRO A 676 -26.33 35.91 26.59
N LYS A 677 -27.08 36.43 25.62
CA LYS A 677 -28.44 36.97 25.81
C LYS A 677 -29.46 36.09 25.11
N PHE A 678 -29.89 35.02 25.77
CA PHE A 678 -30.90 34.10 25.24
C PHE A 678 -32.20 34.84 24.95
N ARG A 679 -32.66 34.82 23.70
CA ARG A 679 -33.91 35.48 23.30
C ARG A 679 -35.13 34.57 23.49
N THR A 680 -34.94 33.28 23.77
CA THR A 680 -36.03 32.30 23.71
C THR A 680 -36.25 31.49 25.00
N SER A 681 -37.52 31.35 25.37
CA SER A 681 -38.02 30.55 26.50
C SER A 681 -38.04 29.03 26.28
N ARG A 682 -37.45 28.54 25.18
CA ARG A 682 -37.54 27.13 24.74
C ARG A 682 -36.30 26.28 25.04
N CYS A 683 -35.16 26.90 25.36
CA CYS A 683 -33.94 26.18 25.73
C CYS A 683 -34.03 25.70 27.21
N PRO A 684 -33.80 24.41 27.52
CA PRO A 684 -33.71 23.92 28.90
C PRO A 684 -32.78 24.79 29.77
N LYS A 685 -33.26 25.20 30.96
CA LYS A 685 -32.49 26.06 31.89
C LYS A 685 -31.10 25.51 32.19
N ARG A 686 -31.00 24.18 32.29
CA ARG A 686 -29.74 23.46 32.54
C ARG A 686 -28.72 23.68 31.42
N MET A 687 -29.16 23.75 30.17
CA MET A 687 -28.31 24.03 29.00
C MET A 687 -27.92 25.51 28.92
N GLN A 688 -28.80 26.43 29.34
CA GLN A 688 -28.45 27.86 29.47
C GLN A 688 -27.33 28.07 30.50
N GLN A 689 -27.47 27.46 31.68
CA GLN A 689 -26.45 27.49 32.73
C GLN A 689 -25.12 26.89 32.26
N LEU A 690 -25.16 25.80 31.49
CA LEU A 690 -23.97 25.20 30.90
C LEU A 690 -23.23 26.19 29.99
N ILE A 691 -23.95 26.87 29.09
CA ILE A 691 -23.37 27.88 28.18
C ILE A 691 -22.79 29.05 28.97
N GLU A 692 -23.51 29.56 29.97
CA GLU A 692 -23.01 30.63 30.87
C GLU A 692 -21.71 30.21 31.58
N ASN A 693 -21.67 28.98 32.12
CA ASN A 693 -20.49 28.44 32.78
C ASN A 693 -19.32 28.24 31.81
N CYS A 694 -19.57 27.73 30.60
CA CYS A 694 -18.54 27.56 29.57
C CYS A 694 -18.00 28.91 29.07
N THR A 695 -18.86 29.92 28.93
CA THR A 695 -18.48 31.26 28.41
C THR A 695 -17.96 32.22 29.49
N SER A 696 -18.02 31.82 30.77
CA SER A 696 -17.54 32.63 31.90
C SER A 696 -16.09 33.10 31.75
N LYS A 697 -15.84 34.36 32.14
CA LYS A 697 -14.49 34.94 32.27
C LYS A 697 -13.73 34.35 33.46
N ASP A 698 -14.44 33.90 34.50
CA ASP A 698 -13.85 33.23 35.66
C ASP A 698 -13.51 31.78 35.30
N PRO A 699 -12.21 31.41 35.22
CA PRO A 699 -11.77 30.08 34.80
C PRO A 699 -12.25 28.96 35.73
N ASN A 700 -12.55 29.28 36.99
CA ASN A 700 -13.03 28.32 37.99
C ASN A 700 -14.47 27.86 37.70
N LYS A 701 -15.23 28.65 36.95
CA LYS A 701 -16.61 28.31 36.54
C LYS A 701 -16.66 27.46 35.27
N ASN A 702 -15.57 27.43 34.49
CA ASN A 702 -15.54 26.66 33.24
C ASN A 702 -15.41 25.16 33.57
N PRO A 703 -16.42 24.33 33.26
CA PRO A 703 -16.38 22.89 33.56
C PRO A 703 -15.39 22.15 32.65
N PRO A 704 -14.80 21.03 33.09
CA PRO A 704 -14.13 20.11 32.17
C PRO A 704 -15.14 19.43 31.25
N PHE A 705 -14.69 18.95 30.07
CA PHE A 705 -15.59 18.32 29.10
C PHE A 705 -16.29 17.05 29.62
N SER A 706 -15.71 16.32 30.58
CA SER A 706 -16.39 15.22 31.27
C SER A 706 -17.70 15.69 31.94
N SER A 707 -17.66 16.77 32.70
CA SER A 707 -18.85 17.36 33.32
C SER A 707 -19.81 17.97 32.30
N VAL A 708 -19.29 18.49 31.17
CA VAL A 708 -20.13 18.96 30.05
C VAL A 708 -20.95 17.79 29.49
N ILE A 709 -20.32 16.63 29.26
CA ILE A 709 -20.99 15.42 28.77
C ILE A 709 -22.10 14.99 29.73
N ASP A 710 -21.80 14.89 31.02
CA ASP A 710 -22.79 14.49 32.04
C ASP A 710 -24.04 15.39 32.00
N ILE A 711 -23.84 16.71 31.90
CA ILE A 711 -24.93 17.70 31.84
C ILE A 711 -25.73 17.56 30.54
N LEU A 712 -25.08 17.34 29.39
CA LEU A 712 -25.76 17.18 28.10
C LEU A 712 -26.55 15.87 28.04
N GLU A 713 -26.02 14.77 28.61
CA GLU A 713 -26.71 13.50 28.70
C GLU A 713 -27.90 13.57 29.66
N GLU A 714 -27.78 14.27 30.79
CA GLU A 714 -28.88 14.61 31.69
C GLU A 714 -30.02 15.32 30.93
N VAL A 715 -29.69 16.38 30.18
CA VAL A 715 -30.66 17.15 29.39
C VAL A 715 -31.29 16.30 28.27
N SER A 716 -30.49 15.46 27.61
CA SER A 716 -30.96 14.54 26.56
C SER A 716 -31.95 13.52 27.10
N ALA A 717 -31.65 12.91 28.26
CA ALA A 717 -32.52 11.94 28.91
C ALA A 717 -33.88 12.54 29.32
N CYS A 718 -33.90 13.81 29.75
CA CYS A 718 -35.14 14.55 30.03
C CYS A 718 -35.97 14.81 28.78
N PHE A 719 -35.34 14.97 27.61
CA PHE A 719 -36.02 15.20 26.33
C PHE A 719 -36.76 13.95 25.82
N TRP A 720 -36.15 12.77 25.96
CA TRP A 720 -36.74 11.50 25.51
C TRP A 720 -37.78 10.91 26.47
N ARG A 721 -37.80 11.36 27.73
CA ARG A 721 -38.85 11.01 28.71
C ARG A 721 -40.08 11.95 28.65
N GLY A 722 -40.13 12.87 27.68
CA GLY A 722 -41.09 13.96 27.60
C GLY A 722 -42.34 13.72 26.74
N ALA A 723 -43.02 12.58 26.91
CA ALA A 723 -44.47 12.49 26.75
C ALA A 723 -45.11 12.22 28.12
N CYS A 724 -44.81 13.05 29.13
CA CYS A 724 -45.70 13.40 30.25
C CYS A 724 -45.03 14.49 31.11
N PRO A 725 -45.74 15.55 31.55
CA PRO A 725 -45.18 16.65 32.32
C PRO A 725 -45.16 16.33 33.83
N VAL A 726 -44.12 16.78 34.51
CA VAL A 726 -44.22 17.29 35.90
C VAL A 726 -43.26 18.48 36.05
N CYS A 727 -43.74 19.64 35.59
CA CYS A 727 -43.65 20.86 36.37
C CYS A 727 -45.02 21.13 36.99
#